data_AF-A0A4Y6KSC4-F1
#
_entry.id   AF-A0A4Y6KSC4-F1
#
_cell.length_a   1.000
_cell.length_b   1.000
_cell.length_c   1.000
_cell.angle_alpha   90.00
_cell.angle_beta   90.00
_cell.angle_gamma   90.00
#
_symmetry.space_group_name_H-M   'P 1'
#
loop_
_entity.id
_entity.type
_entity.pdbx_description
1 polymer ?
#
loop_
_entity_poly.entity_id
_entity_poly.type
_entity_poly.pdbx_seq_one_letter_code
_entity_poly.pdbx_strand_id
1 'polypeptide(L)'
;MNRSIGIVAAFAFPLTALAASATPEYGFNVKPSFLGEISFRSVDGVADDLLTAGLGRSGIQSATVPTVSAVPTAAELRRLAIYSNYRALVDTTSAGGFGSLFGPLISVDAGGHVSRPGDGRIAGTEYLAYAIDAADDTVVTLMVQVPAHFNPKAPCIVTGTSSGSRGIYGAIGTSGEWGLQKGCAVAYTDKGSGNGMHDLATNTVGLIDGTRVDAANAGEESHFTADLSESERVAFLAAWPHRVAVKHAHSGANPEARWGRNTLDAVRFAFYVLNETYGRKTPRGVVRTIVPANTIVIASSVSNGGGAALAAAEQDDDRLIDGVAVGEPQIQLRENDEVRVTRGSQVRRGAGRPLYDYTTMANLLQPCAVLSPRAAGSPGAGFIPVPLAANRCEALVAAGLITGSTPVEQGDSALDALLAYGWEPESTPLAASHYAFAVPPITLTYANAYGRFGVEDRACDFSYAATDATGVPVAWPAASAATSFGTGNGIPPAAGLQIINDASVGGPRRDGASVSPSTGKLDFNVDGALCLRELWTGASADARQVHESVDALRVAGQLHGKPAIIVHGRADALVPVGFSSRPYLAMNSLADHGRSRLRYIEVTNAQHFDAFIGTATLPGYDTRFVPLHVYFREALDLMYRHLTEHSPLPPSQVVRTTPRTGTPGAAAPITAANVPSISMNPTPRDRIRVRGGEVFVPD
;
A
#
# COMPACT_ATOMS: atom_id res chain seq x y z
N MET A 1 74.29 -56.40 5.93
CA MET A 1 75.58 -55.67 5.93
C MET A 1 75.35 -54.31 5.29
N ASN A 2 75.82 -53.27 5.99
CA ASN A 2 75.75 -51.84 5.69
C ASN A 2 75.93 -51.43 4.22
N ARG A 3 75.15 -50.43 3.77
CA ARG A 3 75.60 -49.02 3.72
C ARG A 3 74.47 -48.08 3.31
N SER A 4 74.26 -47.08 4.16
CA SER A 4 73.39 -45.92 3.97
C SER A 4 73.97 -44.93 2.97
N ILE A 5 73.13 -44.37 2.10
CA ILE A 5 73.35 -43.07 1.44
C ILE A 5 72.01 -42.32 1.50
N GLY A 6 72.01 -41.19 2.21
CA GLY A 6 70.86 -40.29 2.32
C GLY A 6 70.77 -39.35 1.12
N ILE A 7 69.55 -39.12 0.65
CA ILE A 7 69.23 -38.08 -0.32
C ILE A 7 68.43 -37.00 0.41
N VAL A 8 68.99 -35.80 0.38
CA VAL A 8 68.43 -34.55 0.91
C VAL A 8 67.35 -34.07 -0.07
N ALA A 9 66.09 -34.03 0.37
CA ALA A 9 65.01 -33.35 -0.34
C ALA A 9 64.72 -32.02 0.36
N ALA A 10 65.09 -30.92 -0.30
CA ALA A 10 64.84 -29.56 0.16
C ALA A 10 63.36 -29.21 -0.02
N PHE A 11 62.66 -28.94 1.09
CA PHE A 11 61.34 -28.32 1.10
C PHE A 11 61.50 -26.81 0.87
N ALA A 12 61.11 -26.34 -0.31
CA ALA A 12 60.96 -24.92 -0.59
C ALA A 12 59.58 -24.45 -0.08
N PHE A 13 59.58 -23.59 0.92
CA PHE A 13 58.41 -22.78 1.31
C PHE A 13 58.10 -21.75 0.20
N PRO A 14 56.89 -21.68 -0.36
CA PRO A 14 56.47 -20.51 -1.09
C PRO A 14 56.06 -19.43 -0.09
N LEU A 15 56.75 -18.29 -0.19
CA LEU A 15 56.40 -17.02 0.44
C LEU A 15 54.91 -16.70 0.21
N THR A 16 54.24 -16.36 1.30
CA THR A 16 52.96 -15.65 1.34
C THR A 16 52.98 -14.41 0.45
N ALA A 17 52.20 -14.42 -0.64
CA ALA A 17 51.82 -13.21 -1.35
C ALA A 17 50.74 -12.49 -0.53
N LEU A 18 51.12 -11.33 0.00
CA LEU A 18 50.24 -10.33 0.60
C LEU A 18 49.06 -10.05 -0.34
N ALA A 19 47.87 -9.99 0.26
CA ALA A 19 46.64 -9.53 -0.37
C ALA A 19 46.88 -8.19 -1.09
N ALA A 20 46.79 -8.21 -2.42
CA ALA A 20 46.39 -7.02 -3.15
C ALA A 20 44.89 -6.85 -2.89
N SER A 21 44.56 -5.93 -2.01
CA SER A 21 43.22 -5.35 -1.87
C SER A 21 42.75 -4.90 -3.26
N ALA A 22 41.91 -5.71 -3.90
CA ALA A 22 41.16 -5.26 -5.05
C ALA A 22 40.26 -4.13 -4.56
N THR A 23 40.65 -2.89 -4.83
CA THR A 23 39.72 -1.75 -4.83
C THR A 23 38.51 -2.19 -5.65
N PRO A 24 37.26 -2.08 -5.15
CA PRO A 24 36.10 -2.35 -5.98
C PRO A 24 36.23 -1.47 -7.22
N GLU A 25 36.39 -2.07 -8.39
CA GLU A 25 36.30 -1.30 -9.63
C GLU A 25 34.84 -0.90 -9.77
N TYR A 26 34.54 0.30 -9.28
CA TYR A 26 33.26 0.93 -9.49
C TYR A 26 33.09 1.09 -11.00
N GLY A 27 32.19 0.32 -11.59
CA GLY A 27 31.88 0.40 -13.01
C GLY A 27 31.31 1.77 -13.40
N PHE A 28 31.11 1.97 -14.69
CA PHE A 28 30.40 3.16 -15.18
C PHE A 28 28.94 3.14 -14.71
N ASN A 29 28.39 4.34 -14.50
CA ASN A 29 26.97 4.53 -14.29
C ASN A 29 26.26 4.32 -15.63
N VAL A 30 25.48 3.24 -15.72
CA VAL A 30 24.74 2.89 -16.92
C VAL A 30 23.26 2.98 -16.57
N LYS A 31 22.50 3.67 -17.43
CA LYS A 31 21.04 3.75 -17.29
C LYS A 31 20.46 2.33 -17.34
N PRO A 32 19.69 1.90 -16.31
CA PRO A 32 18.99 0.62 -16.35
C PRO A 32 18.12 0.49 -17.60
N SER A 33 18.17 -0.66 -18.27
CA SER A 33 17.53 -0.87 -19.58
C SER A 33 16.00 -0.84 -19.53
N PHE A 34 15.41 -1.11 -18.37
CA PHE A 34 13.96 -1.04 -18.17
C PHE A 34 13.42 0.40 -18.11
N LEU A 35 14.29 1.42 -17.96
CA LEU A 35 13.87 2.82 -17.84
C LEU A 35 13.64 3.46 -19.20
N GLY A 36 12.44 3.99 -19.40
CA GLY A 36 12.11 4.94 -20.46
C GLY A 36 12.78 6.31 -20.26
N GLU A 37 12.30 7.34 -20.94
CA GLU A 37 12.83 8.71 -20.78
C GLU A 37 12.74 9.18 -19.33
N ILE A 38 13.80 9.86 -18.86
CA ILE A 38 13.87 10.40 -17.49
C ILE A 38 13.67 11.90 -17.57
N SER A 39 12.54 12.35 -17.03
CA SER A 39 12.28 13.78 -16.80
C SER A 39 12.72 14.16 -15.38
N PHE A 40 13.03 15.43 -15.16
CA PHE A 40 13.37 15.93 -13.82
C PHE A 40 12.86 17.33 -13.56
N ARG A 41 12.66 17.65 -12.28
CA ARG A 41 12.24 18.95 -11.77
C ARG A 41 13.01 19.30 -10.51
N SER A 42 13.67 20.45 -10.50
CA SER A 42 14.25 21.03 -9.29
C SER A 42 13.29 21.99 -8.62
N VAL A 43 13.26 21.99 -7.29
CA VAL A 43 12.36 22.80 -6.45
C VAL A 43 13.15 23.56 -5.39
N ASP A 44 12.67 24.75 -5.04
CA ASP A 44 13.42 25.73 -4.22
C ASP A 44 13.22 25.58 -2.71
N GLY A 45 12.24 24.79 -2.27
CA GLY A 45 11.87 24.66 -0.86
C GLY A 45 11.08 25.87 -0.34
N VAL A 46 10.52 26.69 -1.23
CA VAL A 46 9.77 27.91 -0.89
C VAL A 46 8.44 27.94 -1.65
N ALA A 47 8.46 28.18 -2.97
CA ALA A 47 7.26 28.23 -3.80
C ALA A 47 6.82 26.83 -4.26
N ASP A 48 7.78 25.91 -4.40
CA ASP A 48 7.56 24.49 -4.64
C ASP A 48 8.56 23.69 -3.79
N ASP A 49 8.21 22.45 -3.47
CA ASP A 49 9.07 21.59 -2.68
C ASP A 49 8.76 20.10 -2.92
N LEU A 50 9.67 19.23 -2.50
CA LEU A 50 9.58 17.79 -2.75
C LEU A 50 8.44 17.14 -1.97
N LEU A 51 8.14 17.61 -0.76
CA LEU A 51 7.24 16.96 0.18
C LEU A 51 5.80 17.51 0.12
N THR A 52 5.66 18.83 0.01
CA THR A 52 4.35 19.49 0.14
C THR A 52 3.94 20.30 -1.10
N ALA A 53 4.75 20.31 -2.16
CA ALA A 53 4.51 21.11 -3.36
C ALA A 53 4.26 22.61 -3.10
N GLY A 54 4.98 23.19 -2.15
CA GLY A 54 4.88 24.58 -1.70
C GLY A 54 3.81 24.83 -0.63
N LEU A 55 2.97 23.85 -0.31
CA LEU A 55 1.86 24.01 0.64
C LEU A 55 2.32 24.23 2.08
N GLY A 56 3.45 23.64 2.46
CA GLY A 56 3.88 23.48 3.84
C GLY A 56 2.87 22.69 4.68
N ARG A 57 3.20 22.48 5.95
CA ARG A 57 2.36 21.76 6.91
C ARG A 57 0.95 22.33 6.96
N SER A 58 0.81 23.65 7.06
CA SER A 58 -0.48 24.32 7.15
C SER A 58 -1.35 24.08 5.91
N GLY A 59 -0.76 24.09 4.71
CA GLY A 59 -1.48 23.79 3.48
C GLY A 59 -1.92 22.32 3.39
N ILE A 60 -1.10 21.38 3.89
CA ILE A 60 -1.51 19.96 4.02
C ILE A 60 -2.65 19.78 5.03
N GLN A 61 -2.64 20.52 6.14
CA GLN A 61 -3.72 20.46 7.15
C GLN A 61 -5.03 21.10 6.68
N SER A 62 -4.94 22.09 5.80
CA SER A 62 -6.09 22.83 5.28
C SER A 62 -7.15 21.90 4.69
N ALA A 63 -8.42 22.16 5.05
CA ALA A 63 -9.56 21.53 4.38
C ALA A 63 -9.84 22.13 2.99
N THR A 64 -9.26 23.30 2.69
CA THR A 64 -9.34 23.92 1.36
C THR A 64 -8.39 23.19 0.42
N VAL A 65 -8.98 22.47 -0.54
CA VAL A 65 -8.26 21.78 -1.61
C VAL A 65 -7.48 22.78 -2.47
N PRO A 66 -6.23 22.48 -2.89
CA PRO A 66 -5.49 23.32 -3.82
C PRO A 66 -6.29 23.62 -5.08
N THR A 67 -6.35 24.90 -5.47
CA THR A 67 -7.06 25.33 -6.67
C THR A 67 -6.32 24.87 -7.92
N VAL A 68 -7.08 24.48 -8.93
CA VAL A 68 -6.58 24.14 -10.26
C VAL A 68 -7.33 24.94 -11.31
N SER A 69 -6.63 25.30 -12.39
CA SER A 69 -7.25 25.89 -13.56
C SER A 69 -8.20 24.92 -14.29
N ALA A 70 -9.05 25.43 -15.19
CA ALA A 70 -10.00 24.60 -15.94
C ALA A 70 -9.32 23.58 -16.87
N VAL A 71 -8.11 23.89 -17.33
CA VAL A 71 -7.20 22.98 -18.04
C VAL A 71 -5.94 22.87 -17.18
N PRO A 72 -5.92 21.96 -16.19
CA PRO A 72 -4.86 21.91 -15.20
C PRO A 72 -3.48 21.68 -15.83
N THR A 73 -2.49 22.43 -15.35
CA THR A 73 -1.09 22.18 -15.66
C THR A 73 -0.56 20.99 -14.87
N ALA A 74 0.53 20.36 -15.35
CA ALA A 74 1.26 19.32 -14.63
C ALA A 74 1.66 19.74 -13.20
N ALA A 75 2.01 21.01 -12.99
CA ALA A 75 2.39 21.51 -11.67
C ALA A 75 1.18 21.62 -10.71
N GLU A 76 0.02 22.06 -11.21
CA GLU A 76 -1.23 22.09 -10.44
C GLU A 76 -1.68 20.67 -10.06
N LEU A 77 -1.60 19.73 -11.00
CA LEU A 77 -1.96 18.32 -10.78
C LEU A 77 -1.02 17.62 -9.80
N ARG A 78 0.29 17.86 -9.89
CA ARG A 78 1.27 17.38 -8.91
C ARG A 78 0.94 17.89 -7.50
N ARG A 79 0.68 19.19 -7.34
CA ARG A 79 0.33 19.78 -6.04
C ARG A 79 -0.95 19.17 -5.48
N LEU A 80 -1.97 19.00 -6.30
CA LEU A 80 -3.22 18.35 -5.91
C LEU A 80 -2.99 16.88 -5.52
N ALA A 81 -2.19 16.13 -6.28
CA ALA A 81 -1.86 14.74 -5.99
C ALA A 81 -1.10 14.58 -4.66
N ILE A 82 -0.11 15.45 -4.39
CA ILE A 82 0.64 15.44 -3.13
C ILE A 82 -0.29 15.78 -1.96
N TYR A 83 -1.11 16.83 -2.07
CA TYR A 83 -2.10 17.18 -1.05
C TYR A 83 -3.04 16.02 -0.73
N SER A 84 -3.65 15.42 -1.75
CA SER A 84 -4.63 14.35 -1.58
C SER A 84 -3.99 13.08 -1.01
N ASN A 85 -2.85 12.64 -1.54
CA ASN A 85 -2.22 11.39 -1.10
C ASN A 85 -1.61 11.50 0.30
N TYR A 86 -1.09 12.68 0.69
CA TYR A 86 -0.65 12.90 2.05
C TYR A 86 -1.83 12.73 3.03
N ARG A 87 -2.92 13.47 2.80
CA ARG A 87 -4.10 13.46 3.68
C ARG A 87 -4.84 12.13 3.72
N ALA A 88 -4.68 11.30 2.68
CA ALA A 88 -5.40 10.04 2.57
C ALA A 88 -4.73 8.86 3.29
N LEU A 89 -3.54 9.05 3.88
CA LEU A 89 -2.81 8.00 4.60
C LEU A 89 -2.57 8.29 6.08
N VAL A 90 -2.60 9.55 6.50
CA VAL A 90 -2.32 9.91 7.90
C VAL A 90 -3.37 10.86 8.45
N ASP A 91 -3.53 10.87 9.78
CA ASP A 91 -4.34 11.88 10.46
C ASP A 91 -3.61 13.23 10.41
N THR A 92 -4.07 14.15 9.56
CA THR A 92 -3.46 15.49 9.43
C THR A 92 -3.96 16.50 10.45
N THR A 93 -4.78 16.10 11.43
CA THR A 93 -5.28 17.03 12.46
C THR A 93 -4.23 17.28 13.53
N SER A 94 -4.16 18.53 14.03
CA SER A 94 -3.29 18.85 15.17
C SER A 94 -3.69 18.07 16.43
N ALA A 95 -5.00 17.84 16.63
CA ALA A 95 -5.50 17.04 17.74
C ALA A 95 -5.10 15.55 17.63
N GLY A 96 -4.87 15.04 16.42
CA GLY A 96 -4.32 13.72 16.14
C GLY A 96 -2.80 13.61 16.27
N GLY A 97 -2.09 14.72 16.53
CA GLY A 97 -0.64 14.72 16.71
C GLY A 97 0.17 15.13 15.48
N PHE A 98 -0.49 15.57 14.40
CA PHE A 98 0.18 16.08 13.21
C PHE A 98 0.91 17.40 13.50
N GLY A 99 2.18 17.47 13.12
CA GLY A 99 3.08 18.59 13.41
C GLY A 99 3.73 18.55 14.79
N SER A 100 3.51 17.50 15.58
CA SER A 100 4.15 17.29 16.89
C SER A 100 4.72 15.88 17.06
N LEU A 101 3.89 14.84 16.95
CA LEU A 101 4.31 13.43 17.05
C LEU A 101 4.80 12.89 15.70
N PHE A 102 4.16 13.33 14.62
CA PHE A 102 4.49 12.99 13.23
C PHE A 102 4.13 14.16 12.32
N GLY A 103 4.34 14.01 11.02
CA GLY A 103 4.20 15.11 10.06
C GLY A 103 5.43 16.01 10.01
N PRO A 104 5.42 17.05 9.14
CA PRO A 104 6.65 17.71 8.73
C PRO A 104 7.22 18.60 9.82
N LEU A 105 8.46 18.37 10.26
CA LEU A 105 9.10 19.04 11.40
C LEU A 105 10.30 19.92 11.03
N ILE A 106 10.80 19.82 9.79
CA ILE A 106 11.94 20.59 9.30
C ILE A 106 11.63 21.24 7.94
N SER A 107 12.41 22.25 7.57
CA SER A 107 12.43 22.80 6.21
C SER A 107 13.86 22.82 5.71
N VAL A 108 14.05 22.75 4.39
CA VAL A 108 15.36 22.72 3.74
C VAL A 108 15.36 23.67 2.56
N ASP A 109 16.29 24.62 2.58
CA ASP A 109 16.47 25.59 1.50
C ASP A 109 17.26 25.01 0.32
N ALA A 110 17.30 25.74 -0.80
CA ALA A 110 18.05 25.34 -1.99
C ALA A 110 19.57 25.17 -1.77
N GLY A 111 20.12 25.75 -0.70
CA GLY A 111 21.52 25.57 -0.29
C GLY A 111 21.75 24.31 0.54
N GLY A 112 20.69 23.58 0.91
CA GLY A 112 20.76 22.41 1.77
C GLY A 112 20.80 22.74 3.27
N HIS A 113 20.53 23.99 3.68
CA HIS A 113 20.46 24.33 5.10
C HIS A 113 19.14 23.85 5.71
N VAL A 114 19.25 23.18 6.86
CA VAL A 114 18.11 22.62 7.58
C VAL A 114 17.63 23.58 8.67
N SER A 115 16.35 23.92 8.67
CA SER A 115 15.68 24.68 9.73
C SER A 115 14.85 23.77 10.63
N ARG A 116 15.02 23.90 11.95
CA ARG A 116 14.26 23.16 12.97
C ARG A 116 13.87 24.11 14.12
N PRO A 117 12.58 24.37 14.37
CA PRO A 117 11.43 23.80 13.66
C PRO A 117 11.32 24.34 12.22
N GLY A 118 10.79 23.51 11.33
CA GLY A 118 10.38 23.91 9.99
C GLY A 118 8.99 23.40 9.66
N ASP A 119 8.45 23.86 8.54
CA ASP A 119 7.08 23.61 8.10
C ASP A 119 6.95 22.55 7.01
N GLY A 120 8.03 21.84 6.68
CA GLY A 120 7.98 20.70 5.76
C GLY A 120 8.38 21.00 4.32
N ARG A 121 8.66 22.25 3.97
CA ARG A 121 9.15 22.54 2.61
C ARG A 121 10.60 22.09 2.46
N ILE A 122 10.83 21.14 1.56
CA ILE A 122 12.16 20.54 1.31
C ILE A 122 12.57 20.79 -0.14
N ALA A 123 13.60 21.62 -0.34
CA ALA A 123 14.24 21.82 -1.64
C ALA A 123 14.94 20.53 -2.14
N GLY A 124 15.12 20.42 -3.45
CA GLY A 124 15.86 19.31 -4.07
C GLY A 124 15.42 19.05 -5.50
N THR A 125 15.58 17.80 -5.95
CA THR A 125 15.23 17.39 -7.33
C THR A 125 14.42 16.11 -7.33
N GLU A 126 13.36 16.10 -8.14
CA GLU A 126 12.50 14.95 -8.44
C GLU A 126 12.81 14.46 -9.85
N TYR A 127 12.94 13.15 -10.02
CA TYR A 127 13.19 12.46 -11.28
C TYR A 127 12.07 11.46 -11.53
N LEU A 128 11.51 11.43 -12.73
CA LEU A 128 10.32 10.65 -13.06
C LEU A 128 10.53 9.93 -14.40
N ALA A 129 10.18 8.65 -14.44
CA ALA A 129 10.28 7.82 -15.64
C ALA A 129 9.23 6.71 -15.61
N TYR A 130 8.81 6.27 -16.80
CA TYR A 130 8.18 4.97 -16.94
C TYR A 130 9.23 3.86 -16.96
N ALA A 131 8.87 2.72 -16.39
CA ALA A 131 9.50 1.44 -16.63
C ALA A 131 8.49 0.51 -17.28
N ILE A 132 8.92 -0.25 -18.28
CA ILE A 132 8.09 -1.28 -18.91
C ILE A 132 8.54 -2.62 -18.34
N ASP A 133 7.64 -3.35 -17.70
CA ASP A 133 7.94 -4.71 -17.25
C ASP A 133 7.98 -5.63 -18.48
N ALA A 134 9.16 -6.11 -18.84
CA ALA A 134 9.35 -6.95 -20.02
C ALA A 134 8.62 -8.32 -19.95
N ALA A 135 8.03 -8.68 -18.80
CA ALA A 135 7.28 -9.93 -18.65
C ALA A 135 5.82 -9.84 -19.10
N ASP A 136 5.18 -8.67 -18.95
CA ASP A 136 3.75 -8.48 -19.21
C ASP A 136 3.41 -7.10 -19.79
N ASP A 137 4.42 -6.36 -20.25
CA ASP A 137 4.34 -5.00 -20.82
C ASP A 137 3.65 -3.98 -19.89
N THR A 138 3.53 -4.28 -18.60
CA THR A 138 2.94 -3.35 -17.63
C THR A 138 3.78 -2.09 -17.52
N VAL A 139 3.15 -0.95 -17.77
CA VAL A 139 3.74 0.37 -17.53
C VAL A 139 3.77 0.65 -16.03
N VAL A 140 4.95 0.83 -15.46
CA VAL A 140 5.18 1.16 -14.05
C VAL A 140 5.73 2.58 -13.96
N THR A 141 5.17 3.42 -13.12
CA THR A 141 5.76 4.75 -12.84
C THR A 141 6.81 4.61 -11.76
N LEU A 142 8.02 5.12 -12.00
CA LEU A 142 9.11 5.21 -11.03
C LEU A 142 9.48 6.67 -10.78
N MET A 143 9.77 7.01 -9.53
CA MET A 143 10.22 8.34 -9.15
C MET A 143 11.34 8.28 -8.13
N VAL A 144 12.32 9.17 -8.26
CA VAL A 144 13.36 9.37 -7.25
C VAL A 144 13.35 10.83 -6.82
N GLN A 145 13.27 11.06 -5.51
CA GLN A 145 13.46 12.39 -4.94
C GLN A 145 14.78 12.45 -4.19
N VAL A 146 15.61 13.45 -4.50
CA VAL A 146 16.89 13.70 -3.83
C VAL A 146 16.82 15.06 -3.14
N PRO A 147 16.78 15.13 -1.79
CA PRO A 147 16.68 16.40 -1.09
C PRO A 147 18.01 17.17 -1.17
N ALA A 148 17.96 18.51 -1.15
CA ALA A 148 19.14 19.37 -1.29
C ALA A 148 20.21 19.18 -0.19
N HIS A 149 19.81 18.62 0.96
CA HIS A 149 20.70 18.27 2.07
C HIS A 149 21.12 16.79 2.09
N PHE A 150 20.97 16.07 0.97
CA PHE A 150 21.48 14.70 0.81
C PHE A 150 22.99 14.66 1.05
N ASN A 151 23.46 13.67 1.83
CA ASN A 151 24.86 13.52 2.17
C ASN A 151 25.52 12.36 1.39
N PRO A 152 26.30 12.63 0.33
CA PRO A 152 26.94 11.56 -0.46
C PRO A 152 28.06 10.83 0.28
N LYS A 153 28.48 11.30 1.47
CA LYS A 153 29.47 10.60 2.32
C LYS A 153 28.81 9.61 3.29
N ALA A 154 27.51 9.73 3.51
CA ALA A 154 26.70 8.79 4.26
C ALA A 154 25.39 8.58 3.50
N PRO A 155 25.46 8.04 2.27
CA PRO A 155 24.30 7.98 1.40
C PRO A 155 23.26 7.02 1.98
N CYS A 156 22.00 7.41 1.89
CA CYS A 156 20.88 6.57 2.25
C CYS A 156 19.73 6.68 1.25
N ILE A 157 19.04 5.55 1.06
CA ILE A 157 17.85 5.41 0.25
C ILE A 157 16.75 4.81 1.12
N VAL A 158 15.53 5.33 1.03
CA VAL A 158 14.34 4.66 1.56
C VAL A 158 13.34 4.46 0.43
N THR A 159 12.67 3.31 0.41
CA THR A 159 11.63 3.09 -0.60
C THR A 159 10.32 3.79 -0.20
N GLY A 160 9.54 4.17 -1.20
CA GLY A 160 8.22 4.79 -1.08
C GLY A 160 7.25 4.14 -2.05
N THR A 161 7.12 2.82 -2.00
CA THR A 161 6.16 2.10 -2.85
C THR A 161 4.73 2.49 -2.48
N SER A 162 3.88 2.79 -3.45
CA SER A 162 2.54 3.32 -3.19
C SER A 162 1.66 2.33 -2.40
N SER A 163 0.86 2.86 -1.48
CA SER A 163 -0.20 2.12 -0.78
C SER A 163 -1.47 2.03 -1.63
N GLY A 164 -2.25 0.94 -1.48
CA GLY A 164 -3.44 0.67 -2.30
C GLY A 164 -3.08 0.63 -3.79
N SER A 165 -3.87 1.27 -4.65
CA SER A 165 -3.59 1.44 -6.08
C SER A 165 -3.22 2.87 -6.44
N ARG A 166 -2.75 3.63 -5.44
CA ARG A 166 -2.43 5.04 -5.62
C ARG A 166 -1.34 5.22 -6.68
N GLY A 167 -1.34 6.40 -7.30
CA GLY A 167 -0.27 6.84 -8.18
C GLY A 167 1.06 7.05 -7.44
N ILE A 168 2.03 7.62 -8.15
CA ILE A 168 3.43 7.69 -7.72
C ILE A 168 3.66 8.42 -6.38
N TYR A 169 2.81 9.38 -6.04
CA TYR A 169 2.86 10.13 -4.76
C TYR A 169 2.20 9.39 -3.59
N GLY A 170 1.76 8.14 -3.79
CA GLY A 170 1.00 7.35 -2.82
C GLY A 170 1.76 6.93 -1.56
N ALA A 171 3.03 7.33 -1.38
CA ALA A 171 3.80 7.15 -0.13
C ALA A 171 4.45 8.47 0.35
N ILE A 172 4.07 9.62 -0.24
CA ILE A 172 4.70 10.91 0.03
C ILE A 172 4.57 11.33 1.51
N GLY A 173 3.42 11.06 2.12
CA GLY A 173 3.12 11.38 3.52
C GLY A 173 3.56 10.32 4.52
N THR A 174 4.22 9.23 4.08
CA THR A 174 4.64 8.13 4.95
C THR A 174 6.16 7.94 4.97
N SER A 175 6.71 6.92 4.29
CA SER A 175 8.15 6.71 4.24
C SER A 175 8.87 7.80 3.46
N GLY A 176 8.20 8.42 2.48
CA GLY A 176 8.73 9.57 1.75
C GLY A 176 8.98 10.77 2.66
N GLU A 177 7.99 11.11 3.49
CA GLU A 177 8.10 12.18 4.47
C GLU A 177 9.26 11.95 5.45
N TRP A 178 9.41 10.72 5.95
CA TRP A 178 10.52 10.38 6.84
C TRP A 178 11.87 10.48 6.12
N GLY A 179 11.98 9.89 4.92
CA GLY A 179 13.22 9.84 4.15
C GLY A 179 13.75 11.21 3.77
N LEU A 180 12.87 12.06 3.22
CA LEU A 180 13.25 13.43 2.86
C LEU A 180 13.70 14.21 4.09
N GLN A 181 13.05 14.06 5.24
CA GLN A 181 13.45 14.77 6.47
C GLN A 181 14.77 14.25 7.07
N LYS A 182 15.18 13.02 6.75
CA LYS A 182 16.46 12.43 7.16
C LYS A 182 17.61 12.78 6.21
N GLY A 183 17.33 13.38 5.06
CA GLY A 183 18.31 13.62 4.01
C GLY A 183 18.61 12.38 3.17
N CYS A 184 17.73 11.39 3.18
CA CYS A 184 17.82 10.23 2.29
C CYS A 184 17.16 10.54 0.94
N ALA A 185 17.69 9.92 -0.12
CA ALA A 185 16.95 9.83 -1.36
C ALA A 185 15.74 8.91 -1.15
N VAL A 186 14.62 9.20 -1.80
CA VAL A 186 13.42 8.37 -1.73
C VAL A 186 13.14 7.76 -3.09
N ALA A 187 13.02 6.43 -3.13
CA ALA A 187 12.76 5.63 -4.32
C ALA A 187 11.29 5.17 -4.34
N TYR A 188 10.47 5.78 -5.20
CA TYR A 188 9.04 5.51 -5.30
C TYR A 188 8.71 4.65 -6.52
N THR A 189 7.63 3.88 -6.39
CA THR A 189 6.99 3.16 -7.50
C THR A 189 5.47 3.10 -7.26
N ASP A 190 4.69 3.23 -8.33
CA ASP A 190 3.24 2.95 -8.31
C ASP A 190 2.91 1.46 -8.46
N LYS A 191 3.96 0.64 -8.52
CA LYS A 191 3.98 -0.82 -8.53
C LYS A 191 3.07 -1.43 -9.60
N GLY A 192 2.89 -0.73 -10.73
CA GLY A 192 2.11 -1.17 -11.89
C GLY A 192 0.59 -0.99 -11.74
N SER A 193 0.10 -0.71 -10.52
CA SER A 193 -1.33 -0.44 -10.30
C SER A 193 -1.74 0.94 -10.81
N GLY A 194 -1.11 2.00 -10.29
CA GLY A 194 -1.24 3.38 -10.78
C GLY A 194 -2.65 3.98 -10.77
N ASN A 195 -2.73 5.30 -11.00
CA ASN A 195 -4.00 6.03 -11.08
C ASN A 195 -4.37 6.30 -12.55
N GLY A 196 -4.34 5.25 -13.38
CA GLY A 196 -4.65 5.34 -14.81
C GLY A 196 -6.15 5.15 -15.08
N MET A 197 -6.73 6.06 -15.85
CA MET A 197 -8.15 6.03 -16.25
C MET A 197 -8.28 6.40 -17.72
N HIS A 198 -8.84 5.50 -18.52
CA HIS A 198 -9.18 5.70 -19.92
C HIS A 198 -10.68 6.00 -20.04
N ASP A 199 -11.02 7.25 -20.35
CA ASP A 199 -12.40 7.62 -20.68
C ASP A 199 -12.68 7.13 -22.10
N LEU A 200 -13.40 6.00 -22.20
CA LEU A 200 -13.64 5.36 -23.48
C LEU A 200 -14.50 6.25 -24.39
N ALA A 201 -15.41 7.06 -23.82
CA ALA A 201 -16.33 7.87 -24.62
C ALA A 201 -15.60 9.02 -25.33
N THR A 202 -14.68 9.68 -24.64
CA THR A 202 -13.86 10.77 -25.21
C THR A 202 -12.53 10.28 -25.78
N ASN A 203 -12.21 8.98 -25.62
CA ASN A 203 -10.93 8.38 -25.97
C ASN A 203 -9.73 9.10 -25.33
N THR A 204 -9.87 9.56 -24.08
CA THR A 204 -8.80 10.30 -23.39
C THR A 204 -8.15 9.50 -22.27
N VAL A 205 -6.84 9.68 -22.11
CA VAL A 205 -5.98 9.02 -21.11
C VAL A 205 -5.13 10.05 -20.37
N GLY A 206 -4.58 9.66 -19.22
CA GLY A 206 -3.59 10.48 -18.50
C GLY A 206 -2.16 10.14 -18.90
N LEU A 207 -1.27 11.12 -18.85
CA LEU A 207 0.19 10.97 -19.00
C LEU A 207 0.87 10.88 -17.62
N ILE A 208 2.20 10.73 -17.62
CA ILE A 208 3.00 10.54 -16.39
C ILE A 208 2.90 11.72 -15.41
N ASP A 209 2.64 12.91 -15.93
CA ASP A 209 2.49 14.15 -15.16
C ASP A 209 1.02 14.49 -14.80
N GLY A 210 0.10 13.61 -15.20
CA GLY A 210 -1.33 13.70 -14.94
C GLY A 210 -2.14 14.48 -15.99
N THR A 211 -1.49 15.17 -16.92
CA THR A 211 -2.21 15.84 -18.02
C THR A 211 -2.94 14.82 -18.87
N ARG A 212 -4.05 15.23 -19.50
CA ARG A 212 -4.91 14.33 -20.29
C ARG A 212 -4.88 14.69 -21.76
N VAL A 213 -4.76 13.67 -22.60
CA VAL A 213 -4.72 13.78 -24.06
C VAL A 213 -5.55 12.65 -24.68
N ASP A 214 -5.79 12.73 -25.99
CA ASP A 214 -6.37 11.61 -26.74
C ASP A 214 -5.44 10.39 -26.72
N ALA A 215 -6.00 9.19 -26.60
CA ALA A 215 -5.27 7.93 -26.43
C ALA A 215 -4.42 7.57 -27.64
N ALA A 216 -4.88 7.86 -28.86
CA ALA A 216 -4.11 7.59 -30.08
C ALA A 216 -2.91 8.55 -30.18
N ASN A 217 -3.08 9.80 -29.74
CA ASN A 217 -1.98 10.77 -29.67
C ASN A 217 -0.96 10.43 -28.57
N ALA A 218 -1.40 9.87 -27.44
CA ALA A 218 -0.51 9.48 -26.35
C ALA A 218 0.45 8.35 -26.74
N GLY A 219 -0.04 7.35 -27.48
CA GLY A 219 0.75 6.18 -27.83
C GLY A 219 1.44 5.54 -26.61
N GLU A 220 2.76 5.36 -26.70
CA GLU A 220 3.60 4.80 -25.63
C GLU A 220 3.74 5.69 -24.39
N GLU A 221 3.36 6.98 -24.47
CA GLU A 221 3.35 7.89 -23.33
C GLU A 221 2.09 7.74 -22.46
N SER A 222 1.12 6.93 -22.89
CA SER A 222 -0.10 6.68 -22.13
C SER A 222 0.20 5.99 -20.80
N HIS A 223 -0.33 6.54 -19.71
CA HIS A 223 -0.24 5.87 -18.41
C HIS A 223 -1.02 4.54 -18.38
N PHE A 224 -2.11 4.48 -19.16
CA PHE A 224 -2.93 3.30 -19.39
C PHE A 224 -3.96 3.56 -20.50
N THR A 225 -3.96 2.69 -21.51
CA THR A 225 -5.01 2.59 -22.53
C THR A 225 -5.58 1.17 -22.47
N ALA A 226 -6.90 1.04 -22.32
CA ALA A 226 -7.57 -0.26 -22.42
C ALA A 226 -7.29 -0.93 -23.77
N ASP A 227 -7.07 -2.24 -23.77
CA ASP A 227 -6.78 -3.03 -24.97
C ASP A 227 -8.05 -3.29 -25.80
N LEU A 228 -8.52 -2.22 -26.46
CA LEU A 228 -9.66 -2.24 -27.37
C LEU A 228 -9.28 -1.56 -28.67
N SER A 229 -9.53 -2.22 -29.80
CA SER A 229 -9.54 -1.54 -31.08
C SER A 229 -10.61 -0.44 -31.12
N GLU A 230 -10.48 0.53 -32.02
CA GLU A 230 -11.48 1.59 -32.16
C GLU A 230 -12.89 1.02 -32.44
N SER A 231 -12.99 -0.02 -33.27
CA SER A 231 -14.25 -0.69 -33.56
C SER A 231 -14.86 -1.38 -32.33
N GLU A 232 -14.04 -2.05 -31.52
CA GLU A 232 -14.49 -2.70 -30.27
C GLU A 232 -14.94 -1.66 -29.25
N ARG A 233 -14.17 -0.57 -29.07
CA ARG A 233 -14.53 0.54 -28.19
C ARG A 233 -15.88 1.16 -28.57
N VAL A 234 -16.11 1.41 -29.86
CA VAL A 234 -17.38 1.96 -30.36
C VAL A 234 -18.55 0.99 -30.14
N ALA A 235 -18.35 -0.30 -30.46
CA ALA A 235 -19.39 -1.32 -30.24
C ALA A 235 -19.72 -1.48 -28.75
N PHE A 236 -18.70 -1.50 -27.90
CA PHE A 236 -18.87 -1.59 -26.45
C PHE A 236 -19.66 -0.41 -25.90
N LEU A 237 -19.32 0.83 -26.30
CA LEU A 237 -20.03 2.03 -25.84
C LEU A 237 -21.46 2.15 -26.39
N ALA A 238 -21.76 1.54 -27.53
CA ALA A 238 -23.12 1.47 -28.04
C ALA A 238 -24.02 0.62 -27.13
N ALA A 239 -23.47 -0.43 -26.51
CA ALA A 239 -24.17 -1.26 -25.53
C ALA A 239 -24.11 -0.67 -24.10
N TRP A 240 -22.95 -0.13 -23.72
CA TRP A 240 -22.62 0.33 -22.38
C TRP A 240 -22.04 1.75 -22.44
N PRO A 241 -22.90 2.78 -22.59
CA PRO A 241 -22.44 4.15 -22.74
C PRO A 241 -21.73 4.64 -21.47
N HIS A 242 -20.81 5.59 -21.63
CA HIS A 242 -20.15 6.33 -20.54
C HIS A 242 -19.21 5.52 -19.64
N ARG A 243 -18.77 4.34 -20.07
CA ARG A 243 -17.84 3.51 -19.30
C ARG A 243 -16.42 4.03 -19.35
N VAL A 244 -15.73 3.87 -18.23
CA VAL A 244 -14.33 4.26 -18.04
C VAL A 244 -13.54 3.03 -17.64
N ALA A 245 -12.42 2.79 -18.32
CA ALA A 245 -11.52 1.72 -17.93
C ALA A 245 -10.48 2.22 -16.90
N VAL A 246 -10.12 1.37 -15.95
CA VAL A 246 -9.23 1.70 -14.84
C VAL A 246 -8.02 0.77 -14.88
N LYS A 247 -6.81 1.33 -14.83
CA LYS A 247 -5.56 0.58 -15.04
C LYS A 247 -5.42 -0.66 -14.17
N HIS A 248 -5.57 -0.52 -12.86
CA HIS A 248 -5.39 -1.65 -11.95
C HIS A 248 -6.44 -2.74 -12.18
N ALA A 249 -7.68 -2.37 -12.57
CA ALA A 249 -8.72 -3.34 -12.83
C ALA A 249 -8.57 -3.99 -14.21
N HIS A 250 -8.36 -3.20 -15.27
CA HIS A 250 -8.62 -3.59 -16.65
C HIS A 250 -7.39 -3.62 -17.56
N SER A 251 -6.18 -3.68 -16.99
CA SER A 251 -4.94 -3.80 -17.79
C SER A 251 -4.64 -5.22 -18.27
N GLY A 252 -5.36 -6.24 -17.78
CA GLY A 252 -5.03 -7.65 -18.02
C GLY A 252 -3.75 -8.14 -17.30
N ALA A 253 -3.04 -7.24 -16.62
CA ALA A 253 -1.85 -7.53 -15.84
C ALA A 253 -2.19 -8.00 -14.42
N ASN A 254 -1.24 -8.71 -13.79
CA ASN A 254 -1.30 -9.05 -12.36
C ASN A 254 -0.17 -8.30 -11.62
N PRO A 255 -0.32 -6.99 -11.37
CA PRO A 255 0.77 -6.16 -10.85
C PRO A 255 1.27 -6.62 -9.48
N GLU A 256 0.43 -7.24 -8.64
CA GLU A 256 0.83 -7.73 -7.31
C GLU A 256 1.97 -8.75 -7.38
N ALA A 257 2.01 -9.58 -8.42
CA ALA A 257 3.08 -10.57 -8.61
C ALA A 257 4.47 -9.94 -8.81
N ARG A 258 4.51 -8.65 -9.18
CA ARG A 258 5.72 -7.91 -9.57
C ARG A 258 6.10 -6.82 -8.58
N TRP A 259 5.32 -6.60 -7.52
CA TRP A 259 5.55 -5.52 -6.56
C TRP A 259 6.98 -5.50 -5.97
N GLY A 260 7.50 -6.67 -5.55
CA GLY A 260 8.87 -6.75 -5.02
C GLY A 260 9.94 -6.32 -6.03
N ARG A 261 9.81 -6.75 -7.29
CA ARG A 261 10.72 -6.36 -8.38
C ARG A 261 10.62 -4.88 -8.70
N ASN A 262 9.40 -4.34 -8.82
CA ASN A 262 9.16 -2.92 -9.07
C ASN A 262 9.78 -2.03 -7.97
N THR A 263 9.72 -2.47 -6.71
CA THR A 263 10.39 -1.79 -5.59
C THR A 263 11.92 -1.84 -5.71
N LEU A 264 12.50 -2.98 -6.12
CA LEU A 264 13.94 -3.09 -6.38
C LEU A 264 14.37 -2.21 -7.56
N ASP A 265 13.55 -2.12 -8.61
CA ASP A 265 13.81 -1.27 -9.77
C ASP A 265 13.78 0.22 -9.42
N ALA A 266 12.90 0.63 -8.51
CA ALA A 266 12.95 1.98 -7.93
C ALA A 266 14.29 2.25 -7.21
N VAL A 267 14.82 1.27 -6.46
CA VAL A 267 16.14 1.40 -5.80
C VAL A 267 17.27 1.47 -6.83
N ARG A 268 17.23 0.64 -7.88
CA ARG A 268 18.20 0.71 -9.00
C ARG A 268 18.15 2.06 -9.70
N PHE A 269 16.96 2.63 -9.90
CA PHE A 269 16.78 3.97 -10.43
C PHE A 269 17.38 5.04 -9.51
N ALA A 270 17.20 4.93 -8.19
CA ALA A 270 17.82 5.83 -7.23
C ALA A 270 19.35 5.77 -7.28
N PHE A 271 19.95 4.58 -7.35
CA PHE A 271 21.41 4.45 -7.53
C PHE A 271 21.89 5.11 -8.83
N TYR A 272 21.15 4.96 -9.93
CA TYR A 272 21.49 5.63 -11.19
C TYR A 272 21.48 7.16 -11.03
N VAL A 273 20.38 7.72 -10.53
CA VAL A 273 20.20 9.17 -10.32
C VAL A 273 21.26 9.74 -9.39
N LEU A 274 21.54 9.07 -8.27
CA LEU A 274 22.54 9.53 -7.30
C LEU A 274 23.94 9.55 -7.92
N ASN A 275 24.28 8.59 -8.77
CA ASN A 275 25.58 8.60 -9.45
C ASN A 275 25.64 9.62 -10.58
N GLU A 276 24.55 9.93 -11.28
CA GLU A 276 24.56 11.05 -12.25
C GLU A 276 24.96 12.38 -11.59
N THR A 277 24.52 12.59 -10.35
CA THR A 277 24.81 13.81 -9.58
C THR A 277 26.14 13.76 -8.83
N TYR A 278 26.42 12.66 -8.12
CA TYR A 278 27.54 12.55 -7.16
C TYR A 278 28.66 11.59 -7.60
N GLY A 279 28.48 10.94 -8.75
CA GLY A 279 29.48 10.08 -9.37
C GLY A 279 30.73 10.86 -9.82
N ARG A 280 31.84 10.14 -9.99
CA ARG A 280 33.08 10.74 -10.47
C ARG A 280 33.00 10.91 -11.98
N LYS A 281 32.85 12.15 -12.44
CA LYS A 281 32.86 12.49 -13.87
C LYS A 281 34.26 12.24 -14.47
N THR A 282 34.30 11.50 -15.57
CA THR A 282 35.51 11.25 -16.36
C THR A 282 35.23 11.51 -17.85
N PRO A 283 36.26 11.63 -18.72
CA PRO A 283 36.03 11.77 -20.15
C PRO A 283 35.27 10.60 -20.81
N ARG A 284 35.25 9.42 -20.17
CA ARG A 284 34.56 8.21 -20.67
C ARG A 284 33.11 8.08 -20.16
N GLY A 285 32.69 8.98 -19.28
CA GLY A 285 31.40 8.90 -18.60
C GLY A 285 31.52 9.01 -17.07
N VAL A 286 30.42 8.75 -16.39
CA VAL A 286 30.31 8.86 -14.94
C VAL A 286 30.71 7.52 -14.30
N VAL A 287 31.71 7.53 -13.43
CA VAL A 287 32.09 6.36 -12.63
C VAL A 287 31.28 6.37 -11.33
N ARG A 288 30.72 5.21 -10.96
CA ARG A 288 29.90 5.10 -9.74
C ARG A 288 30.74 5.38 -8.49
N THR A 289 30.16 6.06 -7.52
CA THR A 289 30.73 6.34 -6.19
C THR A 289 29.73 5.99 -5.08
N ILE A 290 28.43 6.06 -5.39
CA ILE A 290 27.33 5.61 -4.55
C ILE A 290 26.96 4.18 -5.00
N VAL A 291 27.22 3.19 -4.16
CA VAL A 291 26.97 1.78 -4.47
C VAL A 291 26.33 1.08 -3.27
N PRO A 292 25.73 -0.12 -3.46
CA PRO A 292 25.15 -0.86 -2.34
C PRO A 292 26.10 -1.03 -1.15
N ALA A 293 27.38 -1.32 -1.40
CA ALA A 293 28.36 -1.53 -0.33
C ALA A 293 28.66 -0.32 0.58
N ASN A 294 28.27 0.90 0.21
CA ASN A 294 28.48 2.10 1.02
C ASN A 294 27.20 2.92 1.25
N THR A 295 26.04 2.39 0.87
CA THR A 295 24.76 3.10 0.92
C THR A 295 23.78 2.32 1.76
N ILE A 296 23.17 2.98 2.75
CA ILE A 296 22.10 2.37 3.54
C ILE A 296 20.82 2.38 2.72
N VAL A 297 20.18 1.23 2.55
CA VAL A 297 18.87 1.13 1.90
C VAL A 297 17.86 0.49 2.85
N ILE A 298 16.83 1.25 3.19
CA ILE A 298 15.70 0.78 3.99
C ILE A 298 14.49 0.54 3.07
N ALA A 299 14.09 -0.72 2.90
CA ALA A 299 12.82 -1.02 2.25
C ALA A 299 11.67 -0.72 3.23
N SER A 300 10.79 0.19 2.82
CA SER A 300 9.71 0.71 3.65
C SER A 300 8.51 1.17 2.82
N SER A 301 7.34 1.06 3.42
CA SER A 301 6.09 1.77 3.13
C SER A 301 4.99 1.16 4.04
N VAL A 302 3.72 1.39 3.74
CA VAL A 302 2.55 0.92 4.50
C VAL A 302 1.60 0.13 3.60
N SER A 303 0.76 -0.73 4.19
CA SER A 303 -0.28 -1.48 3.46
C SER A 303 0.30 -2.28 2.29
N ASN A 304 -0.23 -2.17 1.06
CA ASN A 304 0.34 -2.78 -0.15
C ASN A 304 1.81 -2.42 -0.37
N GLY A 305 2.21 -1.18 -0.06
CA GLY A 305 3.60 -0.75 -0.18
C GLY A 305 4.50 -1.45 0.85
N GLY A 306 3.98 -1.70 2.05
CA GLY A 306 4.67 -2.51 3.06
C GLY A 306 4.85 -3.96 2.61
N GLY A 307 3.82 -4.53 1.96
CA GLY A 307 3.88 -5.82 1.29
C GLY A 307 4.95 -5.89 0.20
N ALA A 308 4.95 -4.89 -0.68
CA ALA A 308 5.94 -4.76 -1.76
C ALA A 308 7.37 -4.66 -1.21
N ALA A 309 7.59 -3.91 -0.13
CA ALA A 309 8.88 -3.80 0.53
C ALA A 309 9.36 -5.12 1.15
N LEU A 310 8.47 -5.91 1.77
CA LEU A 310 8.80 -7.25 2.25
C LEU A 310 9.14 -8.18 1.08
N ALA A 311 8.30 -8.21 0.04
CA ALA A 311 8.54 -9.02 -1.15
C ALA A 311 9.88 -8.65 -1.84
N ALA A 312 10.21 -7.36 -1.91
CA ALA A 312 11.48 -6.88 -2.43
C ALA A 312 12.65 -7.42 -1.61
N ALA A 313 12.56 -7.40 -0.28
CA ALA A 313 13.62 -7.90 0.60
C ALA A 313 13.84 -9.43 0.46
N GLU A 314 12.78 -10.20 0.18
CA GLU A 314 12.87 -11.64 -0.13
C GLU A 314 13.48 -11.91 -1.52
N GLN A 315 13.26 -11.01 -2.49
CA GLN A 315 13.70 -11.14 -3.88
C GLN A 315 15.04 -10.43 -4.18
N ASP A 316 15.66 -9.82 -3.17
CA ASP A 316 16.85 -8.99 -3.30
C ASP A 316 18.15 -9.80 -3.46
N ASP A 317 18.32 -10.40 -4.63
CA ASP A 317 19.51 -11.19 -5.00
C ASP A 317 20.77 -10.31 -5.16
N ASP A 318 20.57 -9.04 -5.54
CA ASP A 318 21.64 -8.05 -5.74
C ASP A 318 22.15 -7.43 -4.43
N ARG A 319 21.54 -7.77 -3.29
CA ARG A 319 21.86 -7.22 -1.96
C ARG A 319 21.78 -5.69 -1.92
N LEU A 320 20.71 -5.15 -2.50
CA LEU A 320 20.41 -3.72 -2.50
C LEU A 320 19.85 -3.25 -1.16
N ILE A 321 19.15 -4.10 -0.40
CA ILE A 321 18.41 -3.72 0.82
C ILE A 321 19.15 -4.15 2.08
N ASP A 322 19.41 -3.20 2.98
CA ASP A 322 20.10 -3.45 4.26
C ASP A 322 19.14 -3.74 5.42
N GLY A 323 17.91 -3.22 5.36
CA GLY A 323 16.90 -3.43 6.39
C GLY A 323 15.48 -3.09 5.96
N VAL A 324 14.50 -3.53 6.74
CA VAL A 324 13.07 -3.36 6.43
C VAL A 324 12.32 -2.73 7.59
N ALA A 325 11.51 -1.71 7.34
CA ALA A 325 10.59 -1.15 8.33
C ALA A 325 9.26 -0.84 7.66
N VAL A 326 8.21 -1.59 7.97
CA VAL A 326 6.91 -1.51 7.27
C VAL A 326 5.73 -1.39 8.24
N GLY A 327 4.69 -0.70 7.81
CA GLY A 327 3.39 -0.62 8.50
C GLY A 327 2.35 -1.53 7.84
N GLU A 328 1.58 -2.24 8.66
CA GLU A 328 0.36 -2.99 8.33
C GLU A 328 0.38 -3.66 6.94
N PRO A 329 1.41 -4.48 6.63
CA PRO A 329 1.65 -4.93 5.27
C PRO A 329 0.53 -5.85 4.79
N GLN A 330 -0.09 -5.49 3.66
CA GLN A 330 -0.86 -6.45 2.86
C GLN A 330 0.15 -7.35 2.17
N ILE A 331 0.07 -8.66 2.39
CA ILE A 331 0.99 -9.62 1.79
C ILE A 331 0.37 -11.00 1.73
N GLN A 332 0.55 -11.71 0.61
CA GLN A 332 0.06 -13.08 0.42
C GLN A 332 1.12 -14.09 0.80
N LEU A 333 0.77 -15.04 1.65
CA LEU A 333 1.70 -16.03 2.17
C LEU A 333 1.50 -17.38 1.49
N ARG A 334 2.61 -18.09 1.24
CA ARG A 334 2.57 -19.50 0.83
C ARG A 334 1.91 -20.32 1.93
N GLU A 335 1.05 -21.25 1.52
CA GLU A 335 0.44 -22.20 2.44
C GLU A 335 1.51 -22.98 3.21
N ASN A 336 1.33 -23.07 4.53
CA ASN A 336 2.26 -23.75 5.42
C ASN A 336 1.56 -24.19 6.70
N ASP A 337 1.31 -25.50 6.84
CA ASP A 337 0.60 -26.09 7.97
C ASP A 337 1.43 -26.13 9.27
N GLU A 338 2.74 -25.88 9.20
CA GLU A 338 3.60 -25.75 10.39
C GLU A 338 3.39 -24.41 11.11
N VAL A 339 2.76 -23.43 10.44
CA VAL A 339 2.44 -22.14 11.05
C VAL A 339 1.35 -22.29 12.08
N ARG A 340 1.62 -21.79 13.29
CA ARG A 340 0.66 -21.72 14.38
C ARG A 340 0.73 -20.38 15.09
N VAL A 341 -0.40 -19.69 15.17
CA VAL A 341 -0.53 -18.42 15.89
C VAL A 341 -1.50 -18.61 17.05
N THR A 342 -1.07 -18.27 18.25
CA THR A 342 -1.89 -18.34 19.46
C THR A 342 -2.04 -16.97 20.09
N ARG A 343 -3.28 -16.54 20.36
CA ARG A 343 -3.62 -15.36 21.16
C ARG A 343 -4.71 -15.74 22.16
N GLY A 344 -4.44 -15.59 23.45
CA GLY A 344 -5.37 -16.06 24.48
C GLY A 344 -5.71 -17.54 24.30
N SER A 345 -6.99 -17.87 24.19
CA SER A 345 -7.48 -19.23 23.88
C SER A 345 -7.59 -19.53 22.39
N GLN A 346 -7.43 -18.53 21.51
CA GLN A 346 -7.56 -18.71 20.07
C GLN A 346 -6.25 -19.25 19.48
N VAL A 347 -6.36 -20.37 18.77
CA VAL A 347 -5.27 -20.97 18.00
C VAL A 347 -5.65 -20.98 16.54
N ARG A 348 -4.84 -20.35 15.70
CA ARG A 348 -4.95 -20.39 14.24
C ARG A 348 -3.80 -21.18 13.66
N ARG A 349 -4.10 -21.99 12.65
CA ARG A 349 -3.14 -22.82 11.91
C ARG A 349 -3.10 -22.37 10.46
N GLY A 350 -1.97 -22.57 9.81
CA GLY A 350 -1.77 -22.17 8.42
C GLY A 350 -1.31 -20.72 8.28
N ALA A 351 -0.91 -20.37 7.06
CA ALA A 351 -0.32 -19.09 6.72
C ALA A 351 -1.34 -17.94 6.51
N GLY A 352 -2.58 -18.08 7.00
CA GLY A 352 -3.63 -17.09 6.81
C GLY A 352 -4.43 -17.28 5.53
N ARG A 353 -5.06 -16.21 5.06
CA ARG A 353 -5.95 -16.17 3.89
C ARG A 353 -5.57 -15.02 2.98
N PRO A 354 -5.69 -15.16 1.65
CA PRO A 354 -5.31 -14.08 0.76
C PRO A 354 -6.31 -12.93 0.77
N LEU A 355 -5.87 -11.73 0.34
CA LEU A 355 -6.68 -10.50 0.33
C LEU A 355 -8.06 -10.73 -0.30
N TYR A 356 -8.10 -11.32 -1.50
CA TYR A 356 -9.34 -11.54 -2.24
C TYR A 356 -10.32 -12.47 -1.51
N ASP A 357 -9.81 -13.49 -0.82
CA ASP A 357 -10.64 -14.40 -0.04
C ASP A 357 -11.41 -13.64 1.04
N TYR A 358 -10.70 -12.92 1.91
CA TYR A 358 -11.36 -12.28 3.03
C TYR A 358 -12.10 -10.99 2.61
N THR A 359 -11.69 -10.26 1.57
CA THR A 359 -12.46 -9.09 1.13
C THR A 359 -13.80 -9.48 0.50
N THR A 360 -13.87 -10.58 -0.27
CA THR A 360 -15.15 -11.11 -0.78
C THR A 360 -16.07 -11.55 0.37
N MET A 361 -15.51 -12.17 1.43
CA MET A 361 -16.27 -12.52 2.64
C MET A 361 -16.79 -11.27 3.37
N ALA A 362 -15.95 -10.26 3.54
CA ALA A 362 -16.34 -8.99 4.15
C ALA A 362 -17.43 -8.27 3.33
N ASN A 363 -17.34 -8.29 2.00
CA ASN A 363 -18.31 -7.67 1.10
C ASN A 363 -19.71 -8.28 1.25
N LEU A 364 -19.77 -9.60 1.51
CA LEU A 364 -21.03 -10.27 1.81
C LEU A 364 -21.54 -9.89 3.20
N LEU A 365 -20.72 -10.06 4.24
CA LEU A 365 -21.20 -10.11 5.62
C LEU A 365 -21.24 -8.77 6.35
N GLN A 366 -20.34 -7.82 6.05
CA GLN A 366 -20.25 -6.57 6.81
C GLN A 366 -21.57 -5.78 6.83
N PRO A 367 -22.31 -5.60 5.71
CA PRO A 367 -23.59 -4.88 5.74
C PRO A 367 -24.62 -5.50 6.66
N CYS A 368 -24.58 -6.82 6.85
CA CYS A 368 -25.48 -7.48 7.79
C CYS A 368 -24.95 -7.40 9.22
N ALA A 369 -23.65 -7.59 9.42
CA ALA A 369 -23.00 -7.57 10.72
C ALA A 369 -23.18 -6.24 11.49
N VAL A 370 -23.34 -5.11 10.79
CA VAL A 370 -23.62 -3.82 11.47
C VAL A 370 -24.94 -3.79 12.23
N LEU A 371 -25.87 -4.70 11.94
CA LEU A 371 -27.14 -4.83 12.66
C LEU A 371 -26.99 -5.59 13.99
N SER A 372 -25.83 -6.21 14.23
CA SER A 372 -25.53 -6.78 15.54
C SER A 372 -25.49 -5.70 16.62
N PRO A 373 -26.12 -5.92 17.79
CA PRO A 373 -25.98 -5.04 18.96
C PRO A 373 -24.51 -4.88 19.40
N ARG A 374 -23.64 -5.85 19.10
CA ARG A 374 -22.20 -5.79 19.41
C ARG A 374 -21.44 -4.77 18.54
N ALA A 375 -22.01 -4.41 17.39
CA ALA A 375 -21.50 -3.35 16.51
C ALA A 375 -22.18 -1.99 16.75
N ALA A 376 -23.03 -1.85 17.78
CA ALA A 376 -23.70 -0.59 18.08
C ALA A 376 -22.69 0.54 18.37
N GLY A 377 -22.94 1.73 17.83
CA GLY A 377 -22.04 2.88 17.97
C GLY A 377 -20.75 2.77 17.16
N SER A 378 -20.74 1.90 16.13
CA SER A 378 -19.68 1.85 15.10
C SER A 378 -19.62 3.17 14.33
N PRO A 379 -18.44 3.78 14.17
CA PRO A 379 -18.28 4.92 13.27
C PRO A 379 -18.70 4.56 11.84
N GLY A 380 -19.35 5.49 11.17
CA GLY A 380 -19.83 5.30 9.79
C GLY A 380 -21.09 4.46 9.64
N ALA A 381 -21.75 4.04 10.73
CA ALA A 381 -23.05 3.34 10.66
C ALA A 381 -24.11 4.10 9.84
N GLY A 382 -24.07 5.44 9.84
CA GLY A 382 -24.97 6.27 9.02
C GLY A 382 -24.79 6.13 7.50
N PHE A 383 -23.67 5.56 7.03
CA PHE A 383 -23.46 5.25 5.61
C PHE A 383 -24.06 3.90 5.20
N ILE A 384 -24.58 3.12 6.15
CA ILE A 384 -25.21 1.82 5.91
C ILE A 384 -26.70 1.93 6.22
N PRO A 385 -27.57 2.21 5.22
CA PRO A 385 -29.01 2.24 5.44
C PRO A 385 -29.54 0.92 6.01
N VAL A 386 -30.15 0.99 7.20
CA VAL A 386 -30.69 -0.18 7.92
C VAL A 386 -31.64 -1.04 7.06
N PRO A 387 -32.56 -0.47 6.25
CA PRO A 387 -33.42 -1.30 5.40
C PRO A 387 -32.64 -2.10 4.34
N LEU A 388 -31.59 -1.53 3.74
CA LEU A 388 -30.76 -2.23 2.74
C LEU A 388 -29.90 -3.31 3.40
N ALA A 389 -29.36 -3.03 4.60
CA ALA A 389 -28.65 -4.01 5.42
C ALA A 389 -29.55 -5.21 5.79
N ALA A 390 -30.80 -4.94 6.19
CA ALA A 390 -31.76 -6.01 6.50
C ALA A 390 -32.10 -6.84 5.25
N ASN A 391 -32.31 -6.21 4.09
CA ASN A 391 -32.51 -6.93 2.83
C ASN A 391 -31.29 -7.81 2.47
N ARG A 392 -30.07 -7.30 2.70
CA ARG A 392 -28.84 -8.09 2.53
C ARG A 392 -28.82 -9.29 3.48
N CYS A 393 -29.16 -9.11 4.76
CA CYS A 393 -29.25 -10.22 5.71
C CYS A 393 -30.23 -11.29 5.24
N GLU A 394 -31.44 -10.90 4.83
CA GLU A 394 -32.45 -11.83 4.31
C GLU A 394 -31.94 -12.63 3.11
N ALA A 395 -31.26 -11.97 2.17
CA ALA A 395 -30.66 -12.63 1.02
C ALA A 395 -29.58 -13.65 1.42
N LEU A 396 -28.73 -13.32 2.40
CA LEU A 396 -27.71 -14.23 2.91
C LEU A 396 -28.29 -15.41 3.69
N VAL A 397 -29.40 -15.22 4.41
CA VAL A 397 -30.15 -16.32 5.05
C VAL A 397 -30.73 -17.24 3.97
N ALA A 398 -31.34 -16.68 2.93
CA ALA A 398 -31.88 -17.46 1.81
C ALA A 398 -30.79 -18.25 1.08
N ALA A 399 -29.58 -17.71 1.00
CA ALA A 399 -28.39 -18.38 0.45
C ALA A 399 -27.74 -19.39 1.42
N GLY A 400 -28.22 -19.52 2.66
CA GLY A 400 -27.67 -20.42 3.67
C GLY A 400 -26.30 -20.01 4.23
N LEU A 401 -25.89 -18.75 4.03
CA LEU A 401 -24.58 -18.24 4.48
C LEU A 401 -24.58 -17.77 5.93
N ILE A 402 -25.75 -17.36 6.44
CA ILE A 402 -25.98 -16.98 7.85
C ILE A 402 -27.32 -17.53 8.33
N THR A 403 -27.58 -17.43 9.63
CA THR A 403 -28.80 -17.92 10.28
C THR A 403 -29.50 -16.82 11.06
N GLY A 404 -30.75 -17.07 11.50
CA GLY A 404 -31.52 -16.13 12.33
C GLY A 404 -32.85 -15.73 11.71
N SER A 405 -33.82 -15.44 12.56
CA SER A 405 -35.20 -15.09 12.19
C SER A 405 -35.49 -13.59 12.25
N THR A 406 -34.64 -12.83 12.92
CA THR A 406 -34.75 -11.36 13.04
C THR A 406 -33.48 -10.67 12.50
N PRO A 407 -33.55 -9.39 12.09
CA PRO A 407 -32.37 -8.66 11.63
C PRO A 407 -31.23 -8.61 12.66
N VAL A 408 -31.56 -8.61 13.95
CA VAL A 408 -30.59 -8.64 15.06
C VAL A 408 -29.89 -9.99 15.12
N GLU A 409 -30.65 -11.10 15.10
CA GLU A 409 -30.08 -12.46 15.10
C GLU A 409 -29.22 -12.72 13.87
N GLN A 410 -29.66 -12.22 12.71
CA GLN A 410 -28.92 -12.34 11.45
C GLN A 410 -27.64 -11.50 11.49
N GLY A 411 -27.70 -10.28 12.02
CA GLY A 411 -26.53 -9.44 12.25
C GLY A 411 -25.51 -10.09 13.18
N ASP A 412 -25.97 -10.72 14.27
CA ASP A 412 -25.10 -11.49 15.16
C ASP A 412 -24.50 -12.71 14.46
N SER A 413 -25.27 -13.45 13.67
CA SER A 413 -24.77 -14.58 12.88
C SER A 413 -23.71 -14.14 11.85
N ALA A 414 -23.90 -12.99 11.20
CA ALA A 414 -22.93 -12.45 10.25
C ALA A 414 -21.64 -11.97 10.94
N LEU A 415 -21.75 -11.32 12.10
CA LEU A 415 -20.59 -10.91 12.88
C LEU A 415 -19.84 -12.13 13.44
N ASP A 416 -20.54 -13.15 13.93
CA ASP A 416 -19.92 -14.41 14.37
C ASP A 416 -19.20 -15.11 13.22
N ALA A 417 -19.77 -15.10 12.01
CA ALA A 417 -19.11 -15.63 10.83
C ALA A 417 -17.82 -14.86 10.49
N LEU A 418 -17.80 -13.51 10.57
CA LEU A 418 -16.57 -12.73 10.39
C LEU A 418 -15.51 -13.06 11.46
N LEU A 419 -15.89 -13.11 12.73
CA LEU A 419 -14.95 -13.42 13.83
C LEU A 419 -14.40 -14.85 13.70
N ALA A 420 -15.25 -15.81 13.33
CA ALA A 420 -14.84 -17.19 13.05
C ALA A 420 -13.94 -17.28 11.81
N TYR A 421 -14.15 -16.41 10.81
CA TYR A 421 -13.31 -16.36 9.61
C TYR A 421 -11.88 -15.92 9.94
N GLY A 422 -11.76 -14.94 10.84
CA GLY A 422 -10.48 -14.52 11.40
C GLY A 422 -10.30 -13.02 11.64
N TRP A 423 -11.37 -12.21 11.64
CA TRP A 423 -11.24 -10.84 12.16
C TRP A 423 -11.04 -10.86 13.68
N GLU A 424 -10.24 -9.93 14.18
CA GLU A 424 -10.07 -9.76 15.63
C GLU A 424 -11.32 -9.07 16.21
N PRO A 425 -11.75 -9.41 17.44
CA PRO A 425 -12.90 -8.74 18.08
C PRO A 425 -12.79 -7.21 18.11
N GLU A 426 -11.57 -6.68 18.25
CA GLU A 426 -11.26 -5.24 18.24
C GLU A 426 -11.65 -4.54 16.94
N SER A 427 -11.78 -5.27 15.84
CA SER A 427 -12.15 -4.73 14.53
C SER A 427 -13.67 -4.60 14.35
N THR A 428 -14.49 -5.15 15.26
CA THR A 428 -15.97 -5.12 15.18
C THR A 428 -16.53 -3.71 14.92
N PRO A 429 -16.06 -2.64 15.61
CA PRO A 429 -16.59 -1.29 15.39
C PRO A 429 -16.31 -0.71 13.99
N LEU A 430 -15.47 -1.36 13.19
CA LEU A 430 -15.01 -0.85 11.90
C LEU A 430 -15.83 -1.36 10.73
N ALA A 431 -16.65 -2.41 10.91
CA ALA A 431 -17.40 -3.09 9.85
C ALA A 431 -18.19 -2.11 8.96
N ALA A 432 -18.91 -1.16 9.56
CA ALA A 432 -19.72 -0.18 8.81
C ALA A 432 -18.86 0.71 7.90
N SER A 433 -17.85 1.37 8.47
CA SER A 433 -16.96 2.26 7.72
C SER A 433 -16.14 1.51 6.65
N HIS A 434 -15.70 0.28 6.93
CA HIS A 434 -14.91 -0.50 5.96
C HIS A 434 -15.77 -0.94 4.78
N TYR A 435 -17.01 -1.36 5.01
CA TYR A 435 -17.94 -1.62 3.92
C TYR A 435 -18.21 -0.36 3.10
N ALA A 436 -18.50 0.76 3.77
CA ALA A 436 -18.88 1.99 3.07
C ALA A 436 -17.75 2.59 2.21
N PHE A 437 -16.48 2.42 2.60
CA PHE A 437 -15.37 3.17 2.01
C PHE A 437 -14.22 2.35 1.43
N ALA A 438 -14.20 1.02 1.61
CA ALA A 438 -13.05 0.20 1.21
C ALA A 438 -13.41 -1.15 0.58
N VAL A 439 -14.32 -1.92 1.18
CA VAL A 439 -14.47 -3.34 0.85
C VAL A 439 -15.04 -3.60 -0.56
N PRO A 440 -16.19 -3.04 -0.97
CA PRO A 440 -16.70 -3.21 -2.33
C PRO A 440 -15.71 -2.82 -3.44
N PRO A 441 -15.08 -1.62 -3.41
CA PRO A 441 -14.17 -1.23 -4.47
C PRO A 441 -12.90 -2.10 -4.53
N ILE A 442 -12.35 -2.51 -3.40
CA ILE A 442 -11.22 -3.44 -3.36
C ILE A 442 -11.63 -4.80 -3.91
N THR A 443 -12.79 -5.32 -3.52
CA THR A 443 -13.25 -6.63 -3.99
C THR A 443 -13.36 -6.66 -5.51
N LEU A 444 -13.99 -5.64 -6.11
CA LEU A 444 -14.17 -5.57 -7.56
C LEU A 444 -12.84 -5.35 -8.31
N THR A 445 -12.02 -4.39 -7.88
CA THR A 445 -10.77 -4.10 -8.60
C THR A 445 -9.84 -5.30 -8.61
N TYR A 446 -9.72 -6.02 -7.50
CA TYR A 446 -8.88 -7.22 -7.42
C TYR A 446 -9.50 -8.42 -8.15
N ALA A 447 -10.83 -8.52 -8.25
CA ALA A 447 -11.46 -9.52 -9.11
C ALA A 447 -11.01 -9.36 -10.57
N ASN A 448 -11.03 -8.12 -11.07
CA ASN A 448 -10.60 -7.83 -12.44
C ASN A 448 -9.08 -8.06 -12.62
N ALA A 449 -8.26 -7.57 -11.70
CA ALA A 449 -6.81 -7.78 -11.77
C ALA A 449 -6.41 -9.26 -11.75
N TYR A 450 -7.01 -10.06 -10.84
CA TYR A 450 -6.68 -11.48 -10.73
C TYR A 450 -7.33 -12.34 -11.81
N GLY A 451 -8.53 -11.97 -12.26
CA GLY A 451 -9.17 -12.57 -13.42
C GLY A 451 -8.54 -12.18 -14.74
N ARG A 452 -7.66 -11.17 -14.76
CA ARG A 452 -7.06 -10.55 -15.96
C ARG A 452 -8.13 -10.02 -16.93
N PHE A 453 -9.23 -9.53 -16.39
CA PHE A 453 -10.38 -9.07 -17.17
C PHE A 453 -10.13 -7.69 -17.77
N GLY A 454 -10.58 -7.52 -19.01
CA GLY A 454 -10.73 -6.23 -19.66
C GLY A 454 -11.97 -5.48 -19.17
N VAL A 455 -12.18 -4.27 -19.70
CA VAL A 455 -13.35 -3.44 -19.35
C VAL A 455 -14.65 -3.99 -19.98
N GLU A 456 -14.50 -4.66 -21.11
CA GLU A 456 -15.54 -5.28 -21.92
C GLU A 456 -16.12 -6.56 -21.30
N ASP A 457 -15.33 -7.25 -20.48
CA ASP A 457 -15.74 -8.47 -19.77
C ASP A 457 -16.82 -8.18 -18.72
N ARG A 458 -16.79 -6.97 -18.12
CA ARG A 458 -17.74 -6.52 -17.09
C ARG A 458 -17.89 -7.58 -16.00
N ALA A 459 -16.77 -8.00 -15.40
CA ALA A 459 -16.72 -9.12 -14.47
C ALA A 459 -17.81 -9.01 -13.39
N CYS A 460 -18.64 -10.05 -13.26
CA CYS A 460 -19.81 -10.08 -12.37
C CYS A 460 -20.83 -8.94 -12.61
N ASP A 461 -21.02 -8.54 -13.87
CA ASP A 461 -21.88 -7.43 -14.31
C ASP A 461 -21.54 -6.10 -13.64
N PHE A 462 -20.26 -5.89 -13.34
CA PHE A 462 -19.74 -4.63 -12.83
C PHE A 462 -19.00 -3.84 -13.88
N SER A 463 -19.09 -2.51 -13.77
CA SER A 463 -18.27 -1.57 -14.54
C SER A 463 -18.08 -0.26 -13.78
N TYR A 464 -17.33 0.69 -14.38
CA TYR A 464 -17.12 2.02 -13.80
C TYR A 464 -17.66 3.12 -14.71
N ALA A 465 -18.37 4.08 -14.12
CA ALA A 465 -18.85 5.29 -14.77
C ALA A 465 -19.07 6.41 -13.76
N ALA A 466 -19.18 7.65 -14.23
CA ALA A 466 -19.82 8.70 -13.43
C ALA A 466 -21.33 8.46 -13.34
N THR A 467 -21.99 9.00 -12.33
CA THR A 467 -23.45 8.84 -12.16
C THR A 467 -24.13 10.17 -11.89
N ASP A 468 -25.40 10.28 -12.30
CA ASP A 468 -26.26 11.36 -11.83
C ASP A 468 -26.68 11.18 -10.36
N ALA A 469 -27.48 12.11 -9.84
CA ALA A 469 -27.96 12.07 -8.46
C ALA A 469 -28.88 10.86 -8.16
N THR A 470 -29.45 10.24 -9.20
CA THR A 470 -30.26 9.03 -9.05
C THR A 470 -29.38 7.77 -9.03
N GLY A 471 -28.18 7.84 -9.61
CA GLY A 471 -27.24 6.74 -9.72
C GLY A 471 -27.18 6.12 -11.11
N VAL A 472 -27.82 6.73 -12.13
CA VAL A 472 -27.72 6.26 -13.51
C VAL A 472 -26.37 6.67 -14.10
N PRO A 473 -25.67 5.80 -14.84
CA PRO A 473 -24.45 6.17 -15.54
C PRO A 473 -24.63 7.35 -16.49
N VAL A 474 -23.72 8.32 -16.40
CA VAL A 474 -23.66 9.50 -17.27
C VAL A 474 -22.23 9.73 -17.75
N ALA A 475 -22.06 10.56 -18.77
CA ALA A 475 -20.75 10.96 -19.25
C ALA A 475 -19.88 11.51 -18.10
N TRP A 476 -18.61 11.11 -18.07
CA TRP A 476 -17.69 11.52 -17.02
C TRP A 476 -17.46 13.05 -17.10
N PRO A 477 -17.81 13.83 -16.05
CA PRO A 477 -17.67 15.27 -16.13
C PRO A 477 -16.22 15.70 -16.40
N ALA A 478 -16.03 16.57 -17.38
CA ALA A 478 -14.70 16.99 -17.84
C ALA A 478 -13.81 17.54 -16.71
N ALA A 479 -14.38 18.29 -15.76
CA ALA A 479 -13.64 18.80 -14.60
C ALA A 479 -13.15 17.69 -13.64
N SER A 480 -13.95 16.63 -13.47
CA SER A 480 -13.57 15.46 -12.68
C SER A 480 -12.50 14.63 -13.40
N ALA A 481 -12.65 14.43 -14.72
CA ALA A 481 -11.64 13.78 -15.54
C ALA A 481 -10.31 14.55 -15.52
N ALA A 482 -10.33 15.87 -15.72
CA ALA A 482 -9.16 16.74 -15.75
C ALA A 482 -8.35 16.73 -14.44
N THR A 483 -9.00 16.44 -13.30
CA THR A 483 -8.36 16.39 -11.97
C THR A 483 -8.16 14.97 -11.45
N SER A 484 -8.45 13.96 -12.28
CA SER A 484 -8.42 12.55 -11.87
C SER A 484 -7.06 12.11 -11.37
N PHE A 485 -5.95 12.61 -11.93
CA PHE A 485 -4.60 12.33 -11.46
C PHE A 485 -4.39 12.71 -9.99
N GLY A 486 -4.90 13.88 -9.58
CA GLY A 486 -4.69 14.43 -8.23
C GLY A 486 -5.76 14.00 -7.21
N THR A 487 -6.95 13.61 -7.66
CA THR A 487 -8.08 13.23 -6.78
C THR A 487 -8.35 11.73 -6.76
N GLY A 488 -7.75 10.98 -7.68
CA GLY A 488 -7.86 9.53 -7.78
C GLY A 488 -6.88 8.78 -6.88
N ASN A 489 -7.21 7.52 -6.61
CA ASN A 489 -6.40 6.57 -5.83
C ASN A 489 -6.25 5.22 -6.55
N GLY A 490 -6.62 5.14 -7.83
CA GLY A 490 -6.60 3.92 -8.65
C GLY A 490 -7.70 2.89 -8.36
N ILE A 491 -8.59 3.12 -7.39
CA ILE A 491 -9.71 2.22 -7.04
C ILE A 491 -11.01 3.03 -6.93
N PRO A 492 -11.85 3.12 -7.97
CA PRO A 492 -13.12 3.82 -7.85
C PRO A 492 -14.04 3.17 -6.81
N PRO A 493 -14.82 3.94 -6.02
CA PRO A 493 -15.18 5.34 -6.26
C PRO A 493 -14.07 6.38 -6.01
N ALA A 494 -13.72 7.13 -7.05
CA ALA A 494 -12.71 8.18 -7.01
C ALA A 494 -12.85 9.09 -8.24
N ALA A 495 -12.39 10.34 -8.17
CA ALA A 495 -12.46 11.29 -9.30
C ALA A 495 -13.84 11.40 -9.98
N GLY A 496 -14.93 11.30 -9.20
CA GLY A 496 -16.31 11.36 -9.70
C GLY A 496 -16.84 10.03 -10.30
N LEU A 497 -16.00 9.01 -10.44
CA LEU A 497 -16.42 7.68 -10.87
C LEU A 497 -17.02 6.88 -9.70
N GLN A 498 -17.92 5.96 -10.04
CA GLN A 498 -18.59 5.04 -9.14
C GLN A 498 -18.52 3.61 -9.70
N ILE A 499 -18.78 2.63 -8.83
CA ILE A 499 -19.06 1.25 -9.24
C ILE A 499 -20.50 1.19 -9.76
N ILE A 500 -20.69 0.57 -10.92
CA ILE A 500 -21.99 0.36 -11.57
C ILE A 500 -22.32 -1.13 -11.53
N ASN A 501 -23.54 -1.45 -11.10
CA ASN A 501 -24.19 -2.73 -11.34
C ASN A 501 -24.93 -2.64 -12.68
N ASP A 502 -24.41 -3.31 -13.70
CA ASP A 502 -24.97 -3.33 -15.05
C ASP A 502 -26.22 -4.22 -15.15
N ALA A 503 -26.36 -5.18 -14.24
CA ALA A 503 -27.50 -6.10 -14.17
C ALA A 503 -28.68 -5.57 -13.34
N SER A 504 -28.59 -4.37 -12.77
CA SER A 504 -29.64 -3.81 -11.91
C SER A 504 -31.01 -3.80 -12.59
N VAL A 505 -32.06 -4.17 -11.84
CA VAL A 505 -33.45 -4.10 -12.33
C VAL A 505 -33.78 -2.64 -12.70
N GLY A 506 -34.32 -2.44 -13.90
CA GLY A 506 -34.59 -1.10 -14.45
C GLY A 506 -33.41 -0.45 -15.18
N GLY A 507 -32.29 -1.17 -15.34
CA GLY A 507 -31.11 -0.73 -16.08
C GLY A 507 -29.92 -0.39 -15.17
N PRO A 508 -28.73 -0.14 -15.76
CA PRO A 508 -27.50 0.06 -15.02
C PRO A 508 -27.60 1.16 -13.96
N ARG A 509 -27.08 0.88 -12.77
CA ARG A 509 -27.21 1.77 -11.61
C ARG A 509 -25.96 1.70 -10.72
N ARG A 510 -25.65 2.78 -10.01
CA ARG A 510 -24.64 2.79 -8.94
C ARG A 510 -24.87 1.61 -8.00
N ASP A 511 -23.83 0.83 -7.75
CA ASP A 511 -23.87 -0.44 -7.02
C ASP A 511 -24.70 -0.39 -5.71
N GLY A 512 -24.31 0.48 -4.78
CA GLY A 512 -25.01 0.62 -3.49
C GLY A 512 -26.44 1.17 -3.56
N ALA A 513 -26.92 1.60 -4.73
CA ALA A 513 -28.28 2.07 -4.99
C ALA A 513 -29.02 1.21 -6.04
N SER A 514 -28.46 0.05 -6.38
CA SER A 514 -29.01 -0.86 -7.38
C SER A 514 -29.97 -1.89 -6.78
N VAL A 515 -30.84 -2.44 -7.63
CA VAL A 515 -31.79 -3.48 -7.28
C VAL A 515 -31.31 -4.81 -7.85
N SER A 516 -31.05 -5.78 -6.98
CA SER A 516 -30.58 -7.12 -7.39
C SER A 516 -31.70 -7.87 -8.13
N PRO A 517 -31.42 -8.45 -9.32
CA PRO A 517 -32.37 -9.30 -10.03
C PRO A 517 -32.93 -10.47 -9.21
N SER A 518 -32.10 -11.15 -8.41
CA SER A 518 -32.53 -12.36 -7.70
C SER A 518 -33.51 -12.08 -6.55
N THR A 519 -33.42 -10.91 -5.93
CA THR A 519 -34.23 -10.54 -4.76
C THR A 519 -35.33 -9.53 -5.10
N GLY A 520 -35.15 -8.76 -6.18
CA GLY A 520 -36.00 -7.61 -6.50
C GLY A 520 -35.90 -6.48 -5.48
N LYS A 521 -34.84 -6.43 -4.65
CA LYS A 521 -34.68 -5.48 -3.55
C LYS A 521 -33.41 -4.63 -3.69
N LEU A 522 -33.41 -3.48 -3.03
CA LEU A 522 -32.20 -2.73 -2.71
C LEU A 522 -31.48 -3.46 -1.55
N ASP A 523 -30.43 -4.20 -1.86
CA ASP A 523 -29.68 -5.05 -0.92
C ASP A 523 -28.17 -4.94 -1.14
N PHE A 524 -27.74 -3.79 -1.66
CA PHE A 524 -26.38 -3.49 -2.07
C PHE A 524 -25.80 -4.45 -3.12
N ASN A 525 -26.61 -4.89 -4.10
CA ASN A 525 -26.18 -5.79 -5.16
C ASN A 525 -25.65 -7.13 -4.63
N VAL A 526 -26.52 -7.89 -3.94
CA VAL A 526 -26.13 -9.21 -3.42
C VAL A 526 -25.71 -10.17 -4.54
N ASP A 527 -26.28 -10.06 -5.74
CA ASP A 527 -25.94 -10.90 -6.89
C ASP A 527 -24.49 -10.69 -7.33
N GLY A 528 -24.07 -9.44 -7.49
CA GLY A 528 -22.68 -9.10 -7.78
C GLY A 528 -21.74 -9.55 -6.65
N ALA A 529 -22.12 -9.35 -5.39
CA ALA A 529 -21.31 -9.76 -4.24
C ALA A 529 -21.13 -11.29 -4.16
N LEU A 530 -22.17 -12.07 -4.48
CA LEU A 530 -22.11 -13.54 -4.55
C LEU A 530 -21.27 -14.01 -5.74
N CYS A 531 -21.40 -13.38 -6.91
CA CYS A 531 -20.56 -13.68 -8.07
C CYS A 531 -19.07 -13.43 -7.77
N LEU A 532 -18.73 -12.29 -7.14
CA LEU A 532 -17.36 -12.00 -6.75
C LEU A 532 -16.84 -13.02 -5.73
N ARG A 533 -17.69 -13.52 -4.83
CA ARG A 533 -17.30 -14.61 -3.92
C ARG A 533 -17.06 -15.92 -4.67
N GLU A 534 -17.88 -16.22 -5.68
CA GLU A 534 -17.77 -17.44 -6.48
C GLU A 534 -16.50 -17.48 -7.35
N LEU A 535 -15.97 -16.33 -7.76
CA LEU A 535 -14.63 -16.25 -8.37
C LEU A 535 -13.52 -16.75 -7.44
N TRP A 536 -13.74 -16.78 -6.11
CA TRP A 536 -12.81 -17.37 -5.16
C TRP A 536 -13.21 -18.78 -4.69
N THR A 537 -14.50 -19.06 -4.51
CA THR A 537 -14.95 -20.36 -3.95
C THR A 537 -15.26 -21.41 -5.01
N GLY A 538 -15.49 -20.97 -6.24
CA GLY A 538 -15.91 -21.81 -7.35
C GLY A 538 -14.77 -22.53 -8.06
N ALA A 539 -15.12 -23.18 -9.17
CA ALA A 539 -14.19 -23.95 -10.01
C ALA A 539 -14.36 -23.62 -11.51
N SER A 540 -15.00 -22.51 -11.85
CA SER A 540 -15.10 -22.03 -13.24
C SER A 540 -13.71 -21.74 -13.83
N ALA A 541 -13.63 -21.50 -15.15
CA ALA A 541 -12.37 -21.08 -15.77
C ALA A 541 -11.87 -19.77 -15.14
N ASP A 542 -12.76 -18.80 -14.96
CA ASP A 542 -12.50 -17.52 -14.31
C ASP A 542 -12.04 -17.66 -12.86
N ALA A 543 -12.69 -18.54 -12.09
CA ALA A 543 -12.29 -18.79 -10.71
C ALA A 543 -10.87 -19.40 -10.64
N ARG A 544 -10.54 -20.34 -11.55
CA ARG A 544 -9.19 -20.90 -11.65
C ARG A 544 -8.17 -19.84 -12.06
N GLN A 545 -8.51 -18.95 -12.99
CA GLN A 545 -7.63 -17.84 -13.38
C GLN A 545 -7.33 -16.91 -12.18
N VAL A 546 -8.33 -16.62 -11.36
CA VAL A 546 -8.17 -15.88 -10.11
C VAL A 546 -7.26 -16.62 -9.13
N HIS A 547 -7.46 -17.93 -8.94
CA HIS A 547 -6.60 -18.76 -8.07
C HIS A 547 -5.15 -18.76 -8.53
N GLU A 548 -4.90 -18.98 -9.82
CA GLU A 548 -3.56 -18.97 -10.42
C GLU A 548 -2.87 -17.62 -10.24
N SER A 549 -3.60 -16.52 -10.47
CA SER A 549 -3.09 -15.17 -10.24
C SER A 549 -2.74 -14.91 -8.78
N VAL A 550 -3.54 -15.41 -7.82
CA VAL A 550 -3.27 -15.29 -6.39
C VAL A 550 -2.10 -16.17 -5.94
N ASP A 551 -1.97 -17.37 -6.51
CA ASP A 551 -0.87 -18.29 -6.21
C ASP A 551 0.49 -17.72 -6.63
N ALA A 552 0.53 -16.97 -7.74
CA ALA A 552 1.74 -16.28 -8.22
C ALA A 552 2.27 -15.20 -7.26
N LEU A 553 1.47 -14.76 -6.29
CA LEU A 553 1.81 -13.67 -5.34
C LEU A 553 2.55 -14.16 -4.11
N ARG A 554 2.46 -15.46 -3.82
CA ARG A 554 2.73 -16.01 -2.49
C ARG A 554 4.21 -15.98 -2.13
N VAL A 555 4.53 -15.23 -1.08
CA VAL A 555 5.89 -15.13 -0.52
C VAL A 555 6.16 -16.19 0.55
N ALA A 556 7.44 -16.46 0.84
CA ALA A 556 7.86 -17.52 1.75
C ALA A 556 8.21 -17.01 3.16
N GLY A 557 8.26 -15.69 3.36
CA GLY A 557 8.75 -15.10 4.60
C GLY A 557 10.28 -15.15 4.71
N GLN A 558 11.02 -15.28 3.61
CA GLN A 558 12.47 -15.48 3.63
C GLN A 558 13.22 -14.16 3.47
N LEU A 559 13.49 -13.48 4.59
CA LEU A 559 14.22 -12.19 4.60
C LEU A 559 15.74 -12.33 4.48
N HIS A 560 16.25 -13.56 4.34
CA HIS A 560 17.69 -13.85 4.19
C HIS A 560 18.56 -13.25 5.30
N GLY A 561 18.03 -13.21 6.54
CA GLY A 561 18.72 -12.62 7.69
C GLY A 561 18.81 -11.08 7.70
N LYS A 562 18.11 -10.38 6.81
CA LYS A 562 17.97 -8.92 6.87
C LYS A 562 17.23 -8.51 8.16
N PRO A 563 17.69 -7.48 8.90
CA PRO A 563 16.94 -6.95 10.03
C PRO A 563 15.62 -6.32 9.55
N ALA A 564 14.52 -6.63 10.24
CA ALA A 564 13.21 -6.15 9.84
C ALA A 564 12.34 -5.77 11.04
N ILE A 565 11.48 -4.76 10.87
CA ILE A 565 10.42 -4.39 11.80
C ILE A 565 9.10 -4.31 11.05
N ILE A 566 8.09 -5.03 11.53
CA ILE A 566 6.70 -4.88 11.10
C ILE A 566 5.92 -4.24 12.25
N VAL A 567 5.25 -3.13 11.97
CA VAL A 567 4.30 -2.47 12.88
C VAL A 567 2.89 -2.75 12.36
N HIS A 568 1.95 -3.13 13.22
CA HIS A 568 0.58 -3.42 12.78
C HIS A 568 -0.43 -3.16 13.91
N GLY A 569 -1.50 -2.41 13.60
CA GLY A 569 -2.62 -2.20 14.50
C GLY A 569 -3.46 -3.47 14.70
N ARG A 570 -3.69 -3.86 15.95
CA ARG A 570 -4.48 -5.06 16.29
C ARG A 570 -5.90 -5.02 15.76
N ALA A 571 -6.50 -3.83 15.65
CA ALA A 571 -7.87 -3.65 15.22
C ALA A 571 -8.02 -3.55 13.69
N ASP A 572 -6.95 -3.80 12.92
CA ASP A 572 -7.00 -3.73 11.46
C ASP A 572 -8.10 -4.65 10.89
N ALA A 573 -9.13 -4.04 10.29
CA ALA A 573 -10.25 -4.74 9.68
C ALA A 573 -10.10 -4.90 8.16
N LEU A 574 -9.10 -4.24 7.54
CA LEU A 574 -8.84 -4.31 6.11
C LEU A 574 -7.80 -5.38 5.80
N VAL A 575 -6.71 -5.42 6.56
CA VAL A 575 -5.62 -6.39 6.44
C VAL A 575 -5.41 -7.05 7.80
N PRO A 576 -6.31 -7.95 8.24
CA PRO A 576 -6.26 -8.48 9.60
C PRO A 576 -4.89 -9.08 9.95
N VAL A 577 -4.38 -8.74 11.14
CA VAL A 577 -3.09 -9.24 11.67
C VAL A 577 -2.94 -10.75 11.61
N GLY A 578 -4.05 -11.48 11.72
CA GLY A 578 -4.11 -12.94 11.68
C GLY A 578 -3.99 -13.55 10.29
N PHE A 579 -4.08 -12.76 9.22
CA PHE A 579 -3.89 -13.19 7.83
C PHE A 579 -2.58 -12.68 7.21
N SER A 580 -1.91 -11.73 7.87
CA SER A 580 -0.71 -11.07 7.35
C SER A 580 0.47 -11.18 8.32
N SER A 581 0.65 -10.22 9.24
CA SER A 581 1.89 -10.07 10.01
C SER A 581 2.16 -11.18 11.03
N ARG A 582 1.13 -11.69 11.72
CA ARG A 582 1.32 -12.81 12.66
C ARG A 582 1.79 -14.09 11.95
N PRO A 583 1.12 -14.58 10.88
CA PRO A 583 1.63 -15.73 10.13
C PRO A 583 2.94 -15.44 9.38
N TYR A 584 3.19 -14.21 8.91
CA TYR A 584 4.49 -13.85 8.31
C TYR A 584 5.64 -14.02 9.31
N LEU A 585 5.45 -13.56 10.55
CA LEU A 585 6.42 -13.73 11.63
C LEU A 585 6.71 -15.21 11.92
N ALA A 586 5.67 -16.04 11.92
CA ALA A 586 5.81 -17.49 12.06
C ALA A 586 6.62 -18.09 10.91
N MET A 587 6.25 -17.79 9.66
CA MET A 587 6.94 -18.29 8.47
C MET A 587 8.40 -17.86 8.42
N ASN A 588 8.70 -16.59 8.72
CA ASN A 588 10.08 -16.13 8.77
C ASN A 588 10.91 -16.85 9.84
N SER A 589 10.30 -17.21 10.99
CA SER A 589 10.99 -18.02 12.00
C SER A 589 11.36 -19.43 11.53
N LEU A 590 10.57 -20.01 10.63
CA LEU A 590 10.83 -21.29 9.97
C LEU A 590 11.90 -21.13 8.88
N ALA A 591 11.71 -20.18 7.98
CA ALA A 591 12.58 -19.92 6.83
C ALA A 591 14.01 -19.55 7.23
N ASP A 592 14.18 -18.74 8.28
CA ASP A 592 15.51 -18.36 8.78
C ASP A 592 16.08 -19.38 9.79
N HIS A 593 15.46 -20.55 9.96
CA HIS A 593 15.87 -21.62 10.88
C HIS A 593 16.15 -21.12 12.30
N GLY A 594 15.24 -20.30 12.84
CA GLY A 594 15.36 -19.72 14.19
C GLY A 594 16.35 -18.56 14.32
N ARG A 595 17.00 -18.13 13.24
CA ARG A 595 17.92 -16.97 13.22
C ARG A 595 17.25 -15.67 12.79
N SER A 596 15.92 -15.66 12.74
CA SER A 596 15.11 -14.51 12.34
C SER A 596 15.52 -13.23 13.07
N ARG A 597 15.77 -12.19 12.27
CA ARG A 597 16.00 -10.81 12.74
C ARG A 597 14.77 -9.92 12.57
N LEU A 598 13.62 -10.52 12.25
CA LEU A 598 12.34 -9.83 12.20
C LEU A 598 11.82 -9.54 13.61
N ARG A 599 11.31 -8.33 13.81
CA ARG A 599 10.61 -7.87 15.00
C ARG A 599 9.20 -7.45 14.64
N TYR A 600 8.24 -7.92 15.42
CA TYR A 600 6.83 -7.60 15.20
C TYR A 600 6.30 -6.77 16.37
N ILE A 601 5.75 -5.61 16.04
CA ILE A 601 5.19 -4.64 16.97
C ILE A 601 3.69 -4.56 16.71
N GLU A 602 2.90 -5.19 17.58
CA GLU A 602 1.44 -5.17 17.50
C GLU A 602 0.90 -4.06 18.40
N VAL A 603 0.15 -3.11 17.83
CA VAL A 603 -0.30 -1.91 18.56
C VAL A 603 -1.78 -2.02 18.89
N THR A 604 -2.16 -1.93 20.17
CA THR A 604 -3.58 -1.93 20.56
C THR A 604 -4.24 -0.60 20.18
N ASN A 605 -5.57 -0.58 20.04
CA ASN A 605 -6.33 0.61 19.65
C ASN A 605 -5.77 1.31 18.38
N ALA A 606 -5.22 0.55 17.44
CA ALA A 606 -4.74 1.07 16.17
C ALA A 606 -5.27 0.19 15.03
N GLN A 607 -5.46 0.78 13.86
CA GLN A 607 -6.11 0.19 12.69
C GLN A 607 -5.52 0.77 11.40
N HIS A 608 -5.97 0.28 10.24
CA HIS A 608 -5.35 0.53 8.93
C HIS A 608 -5.40 1.99 8.42
N PHE A 609 -6.50 2.69 8.66
CA PHE A 609 -6.82 3.98 8.03
C PHE A 609 -6.60 5.15 8.99
N ASP A 610 -5.36 5.55 9.23
CA ASP A 610 -5.08 6.70 10.10
C ASP A 610 -5.80 7.99 9.66
N ALA A 611 -6.00 8.18 8.35
CA ALA A 611 -6.79 9.29 7.82
C ALA A 611 -8.24 9.35 8.32
N PHE A 612 -8.80 8.23 8.81
CA PHE A 612 -10.15 8.19 9.38
C PHE A 612 -10.19 8.67 10.84
N ILE A 613 -9.06 8.80 11.52
CA ILE A 613 -9.01 9.18 12.94
C ILE A 613 -9.42 10.63 13.15
N GLY A 614 -8.93 11.54 12.31
CA GLY A 614 -9.17 12.98 12.44
C GLY A 614 -10.35 13.50 11.63
N THR A 615 -11.03 12.66 10.83
CA THR A 615 -12.12 13.15 9.96
C THR A 615 -13.43 13.33 10.71
N ALA A 616 -14.11 14.45 10.45
CA ALA A 616 -15.43 14.74 11.02
C ALA A 616 -16.53 13.82 10.49
N THR A 617 -16.32 13.13 9.37
CA THR A 617 -17.30 12.22 8.75
C THR A 617 -17.39 10.86 9.45
N LEU A 618 -16.42 10.52 10.30
CA LEU A 618 -16.34 9.24 11.00
C LEU A 618 -16.16 9.46 12.51
N PRO A 619 -17.07 10.21 13.17
CA PRO A 619 -16.97 10.47 14.60
C PRO A 619 -16.90 9.14 15.36
N GLY A 620 -15.99 9.07 16.34
CA GLY A 620 -15.77 7.88 17.15
C GLY A 620 -14.54 7.08 16.76
N TYR A 621 -13.93 7.31 15.59
CA TYR A 621 -12.55 6.86 15.38
C TYR A 621 -11.60 7.59 16.33
N ASP A 622 -11.80 8.90 16.50
CA ASP A 622 -10.98 9.78 17.33
C ASP A 622 -10.92 9.37 18.82
N THR A 623 -12.00 8.80 19.35
CA THR A 623 -12.09 8.32 20.73
C THR A 623 -11.78 6.84 20.90
N ARG A 624 -11.59 6.09 19.81
CA ARG A 624 -11.33 4.63 19.85
C ARG A 624 -9.93 4.25 19.41
N PHE A 625 -9.33 5.01 18.50
CA PHE A 625 -8.07 4.64 17.87
C PHE A 625 -7.00 5.73 17.99
N VAL A 626 -5.75 5.29 18.04
CA VAL A 626 -4.55 6.12 17.96
C VAL A 626 -3.90 5.98 16.58
N PRO A 627 -3.18 6.99 16.09
CA PRO A 627 -2.49 6.90 14.80
C PRO A 627 -1.37 5.85 14.83
N LEU A 628 -1.49 4.81 14.02
CA LEU A 628 -0.47 3.78 13.86
C LEU A 628 0.82 4.35 13.26
N HIS A 629 0.70 5.44 12.49
CA HIS A 629 1.79 6.11 11.82
C HIS A 629 2.88 6.63 12.78
N VAL A 630 2.53 6.91 14.05
CA VAL A 630 3.52 7.22 15.12
C VAL A 630 4.53 6.09 15.26
N TYR A 631 4.04 4.86 15.32
CA TYR A 631 4.85 3.66 15.51
C TYR A 631 5.59 3.25 14.24
N PHE A 632 5.00 3.49 13.07
CA PHE A 632 5.70 3.30 11.80
C PHE A 632 6.95 4.20 11.68
N ARG A 633 6.83 5.49 12.05
CA ARG A 633 7.99 6.40 12.09
C ARG A 633 9.02 5.97 13.13
N GLU A 634 8.57 5.52 14.31
CA GLU A 634 9.47 5.00 15.33
C GLU A 634 10.25 3.75 14.85
N ALA A 635 9.61 2.85 14.11
CA ALA A 635 10.24 1.69 13.50
C ALA A 635 11.31 2.08 12.46
N LEU A 636 11.03 3.09 11.63
CA LEU A 636 12.02 3.65 10.69
C LEU A 636 13.23 4.25 11.44
N ASP A 637 12.99 5.01 12.51
CA ASP A 637 14.07 5.56 13.36
C ASP A 637 14.90 4.47 14.05
N LEU A 638 14.26 3.40 14.52
CA LEU A 638 14.92 2.24 15.12
C LEU A 638 15.78 1.50 14.10
N MET A 639 15.24 1.26 12.88
CA MET A 639 15.98 0.59 11.81
C MET A 639 17.17 1.43 11.34
N TYR A 640 16.98 2.73 11.15
CA TYR A 640 18.07 3.62 10.76
C TYR A 640 19.22 3.60 11.77
N ARG A 641 18.92 3.74 13.07
CA ARG A 641 19.96 3.62 14.13
C ARG A 641 20.58 2.23 14.22
N HIS A 642 19.83 1.17 13.93
CA HIS A 642 20.40 -0.17 13.86
C HIS A 642 21.46 -0.27 12.75
N LEU A 643 21.19 0.31 11.59
CA LEU A 643 22.07 0.25 10.42
C LEU A 643 23.26 1.24 10.51
N THR A 644 23.08 2.41 11.14
CA THR A 644 24.15 3.43 11.27
C THR A 644 25.00 3.27 12.52
N GLU A 645 24.37 2.95 13.65
CA GLU A 645 24.99 2.98 14.98
C GLU A 645 25.12 1.58 15.60
N HIS A 646 24.67 0.52 14.92
CA HIS A 646 24.62 -0.85 15.44
C HIS A 646 23.79 -0.98 16.72
N SER A 647 22.85 -0.05 16.95
CA SER A 647 21.89 -0.13 18.07
C SER A 647 21.05 -1.40 17.97
N PRO A 648 20.76 -2.13 19.08
CA PRO A 648 19.91 -3.30 19.01
C PRO A 648 18.47 -2.93 18.63
N LEU A 649 17.77 -3.84 17.95
CA LEU A 649 16.32 -3.74 17.72
C LEU A 649 15.54 -4.25 18.93
N PRO A 650 14.37 -3.65 19.26
CA PRO A 650 13.53 -4.13 20.35
C PRO A 650 13.01 -5.54 20.06
N PRO A 651 12.73 -6.37 21.07
CA PRO A 651 12.06 -7.65 20.84
C PRO A 651 10.63 -7.44 20.33
N SER A 652 10.06 -8.47 19.70
CA SER A 652 8.66 -8.47 19.29
C SER A 652 7.75 -8.27 20.49
N GLN A 653 6.75 -7.38 20.38
CA GLN A 653 5.93 -6.97 21.51
C GLN A 653 4.57 -6.44 21.10
N VAL A 654 3.67 -6.43 22.08
CA VAL A 654 2.42 -5.68 22.06
C VAL A 654 2.65 -4.33 22.71
N VAL A 655 2.37 -3.24 21.99
CA VAL A 655 2.36 -1.89 22.56
C VAL A 655 0.94 -1.55 22.97
N ARG A 656 0.73 -1.40 24.28
CA ARG A 656 -0.59 -1.10 24.87
C ARG A 656 -0.80 0.41 24.92
N THR A 657 -1.64 0.89 24.02
CA THR A 657 -2.00 2.32 23.89
C THR A 657 -3.26 2.62 24.70
N THR A 658 -3.53 3.92 24.90
CA THR A 658 -4.76 4.38 25.58
C THR A 658 -5.53 5.32 24.66
N PRO A 659 -6.78 5.00 24.27
CA PRO A 659 -7.61 5.89 23.47
C PRO A 659 -7.80 7.26 24.12
N ARG A 660 -8.15 8.25 23.30
CA ARG A 660 -8.34 9.63 23.78
C ARG A 660 -9.67 9.76 24.51
N THR A 661 -9.68 10.54 25.58
CA THR A 661 -10.91 10.90 26.30
C THR A 661 -11.74 11.88 25.47
N GLY A 662 -13.06 11.95 25.71
CA GLY A 662 -13.96 12.91 25.07
C GLY A 662 -15.19 12.23 24.45
N THR A 663 -15.89 12.96 23.59
CA THR A 663 -17.04 12.46 22.83
C THR A 663 -16.66 12.20 21.37
N PRO A 664 -17.26 11.22 20.67
CA PRO A 664 -17.05 10.98 19.24
C PRO A 664 -17.08 12.27 18.41
N GLY A 665 -16.03 12.53 17.63
CA GLY A 665 -15.86 13.73 16.80
C GLY A 665 -15.31 14.96 17.54
N ALA A 666 -15.05 14.86 18.84
CA ALA A 666 -14.49 15.91 19.68
C ALA A 666 -13.59 15.34 20.79
N ALA A 667 -12.79 14.32 20.46
CA ALA A 667 -11.77 13.79 21.37
C ALA A 667 -10.77 14.88 21.80
N ALA A 668 -10.26 14.76 23.03
CA ALA A 668 -9.15 15.58 23.50
C ALA A 668 -7.91 15.41 22.60
N PRO A 669 -7.02 16.40 22.50
CA PRO A 669 -5.77 16.25 21.76
C PRO A 669 -4.94 15.07 22.26
N ILE A 670 -4.34 14.33 21.34
CA ILE A 670 -3.47 13.21 21.66
C ILE A 670 -2.21 13.69 22.38
N THR A 671 -1.71 12.86 23.30
CA THR A 671 -0.45 13.10 24.00
C THR A 671 0.42 11.86 23.97
N ALA A 672 1.70 11.98 24.34
CA ALA A 672 2.60 10.84 24.47
C ALA A 672 2.11 9.77 25.47
N ALA A 673 1.23 10.13 26.42
CA ALA A 673 0.63 9.17 27.34
C ALA A 673 -0.38 8.23 26.64
N ASN A 674 -1.01 8.68 25.55
CA ASN A 674 -1.90 7.85 24.74
C ASN A 674 -1.13 6.86 23.87
N VAL A 675 0.06 7.26 23.42
CA VAL A 675 0.93 6.52 22.49
C VAL A 675 2.32 6.27 23.10
N PRO A 676 2.43 5.37 24.10
CA PRO A 676 3.73 5.04 24.68
C PRO A 676 4.66 4.46 23.60
N SER A 677 5.94 4.80 23.66
CA SER A 677 6.97 4.34 22.71
C SER A 677 7.18 2.83 22.71
N ILE A 678 7.78 2.31 21.64
CA ILE A 678 8.20 0.92 21.51
C ILE A 678 9.29 0.64 22.56
N SER A 679 9.05 -0.34 23.44
CA SER A 679 9.97 -0.62 24.54
C SER A 679 11.17 -1.44 24.06
N MET A 680 12.38 -1.04 24.45
CA MET A 680 13.57 -1.89 24.31
C MET A 680 13.54 -3.09 25.28
N ASN A 681 12.78 -2.99 26.37
CA ASN A 681 12.66 -4.01 27.41
C ASN A 681 11.19 -4.20 27.80
N PRO A 682 10.34 -4.73 26.91
CA PRO A 682 8.93 -4.95 27.22
C PRO A 682 8.79 -5.97 28.34
N THR A 683 7.74 -5.79 29.14
CA THR A 683 7.41 -6.71 30.23
C THR A 683 7.09 -8.10 29.66
N PRO A 684 7.21 -9.19 30.46
CA PRO A 684 6.82 -10.51 29.98
C PRO A 684 5.37 -10.62 29.48
N ARG A 685 4.47 -9.75 29.95
CA ARG A 685 3.05 -9.69 29.54
C ARG A 685 2.82 -9.00 28.20
N ASP A 686 3.84 -8.33 27.67
CA ASP A 686 3.78 -7.62 26.40
C ASP A 686 4.70 -8.27 25.35
N ARG A 687 5.53 -9.25 25.73
CA ARG A 687 6.43 -9.95 24.81
C ARG A 687 5.67 -10.92 23.90
N ILE A 688 5.81 -10.72 22.60
CA ILE A 688 5.41 -11.70 21.59
C ILE A 688 6.54 -12.73 21.49
N ARG A 689 6.20 -14.01 21.71
CA ARG A 689 7.18 -15.10 21.67
C ARG A 689 7.05 -15.85 20.35
N VAL A 690 8.18 -16.16 19.74
CA VAL A 690 8.23 -16.88 18.45
C VAL A 690 9.23 -18.00 18.55
N ARG A 691 8.85 -19.20 18.14
CA ARG A 691 9.76 -20.36 18.08
C ARG A 691 9.25 -21.38 17.08
N GLY A 692 10.05 -21.67 16.04
CA GLY A 692 9.82 -22.78 15.12
C GLY A 692 8.41 -22.82 14.52
N GLY A 693 7.95 -21.70 13.94
CA GLY A 693 6.61 -21.60 13.35
C GLY A 693 5.48 -21.30 14.34
N GLU A 694 5.75 -21.33 15.65
CA GLU A 694 4.76 -20.96 16.65
C GLU A 694 4.93 -19.50 17.12
N VAL A 695 3.86 -18.70 17.03
CA VAL A 695 3.78 -17.33 17.54
C VAL A 695 2.78 -17.27 18.68
N PHE A 696 3.20 -16.72 19.82
CA PHE A 696 2.34 -16.45 20.97
C PHE A 696 2.22 -14.94 21.16
N VAL A 697 1.02 -14.41 20.89
CA VAL A 697 0.68 -13.00 21.07
C VAL A 697 -0.02 -12.83 22.41
N PRO A 698 0.48 -11.98 23.31
CA PRO A 698 -0.24 -11.63 24.53
C PRO A 698 -1.58 -10.97 24.23
N ASP A 699 -2.58 -11.33 25.04
CA ASP A 699 -3.91 -10.73 24.95
C ASP A 699 -3.93 -9.29 25.44
#